data_AF-A0A924Y0G4-F1
#
_entry.id   AF-A0A924Y0G4-F1
#
_cell.length_a   1.000
_cell.length_b   1.000
_cell.length_c   1.000
_cell.angle_alpha   90.00
_cell.angle_beta   90.00
_cell.angle_gamma   90.00
#
_symmetry.space_group_name_H-M   'P 1'
#
loop_
_entity.id
_entity.type
_entity.pdbx_description
1 polymer ?
#
loop_
_entity_poly.entity_id
_entity_poly.type
_entity_poly.pdbx_seq_one_letter_code
_entity_poly.pdbx_strand_id
1 'polypeptide(L)'
;MKLRRFLSSLSLFTLASGTAIAAADTAPAYIWLESEKPTSVTGVPKWDATGWGRKELLSGETWFQINVGEDKTASDVAAEGAVARYAFEVKTAGTYQLWNRIGYEFVRSPFEWRVDNGAWKTVAPDELTTDLQAIETWVEIAWLKLGDVPNLSAGNHTIEIRLTKRNKPDGTPERILYASDALCLTNGEFRPNSKYKPGELRNAPEDAQARENVFVLGAGGLPASRSTVELAGLWEVCRADEQLPKPVAEPFEDVPANPVWTAIPVPSDKNESRPDLLFAHRLWYRTRVNVPVDMAGKSFTIYFPQNNLNTTVVVNGVLCGFNKNPHAPFTIDVTKAVKPGQVNEIRVGIRDAWYAYTASPTNPMKLRKWFNIPLSFVGNGFQDLSYPVWHAWQSGILVAPTLTAAGSVYAADVFVKPSVKDRSLATEVTLSNVSGKNADAEVACEVVDSKTGEVVHAIVPKTFPVPNDAKKTVEVSGKWEDATLWWPDAPHMYTLRTTVKMGGKTVDVTETPFGFREWSTQGKDFMLNGVKWHGWADLTGGSTPEEWIKNYRKTGQRFARSFGYAQGGQKWLGMDYAAALDLYDREGIVVRRSGILDGEAIGYNAIESDPELKKLYNSETKVELQNNWRDQMVQQVLAERNHPSIQLWSIENEWLYINCINLYGGLMDEFETRAKEVMDAVAKADPTRLSMVDGGGAGKDQLFPIHGDHYVYSGDPSKYPALAYEDNVDGGGRGRWKWDKKRPRYLGEDYFATGINPADYAFIGGEETFQGKGATKNAVGLIQRMLTEGYRWAEYGAYHFWLGGSDSPEQHKSNAPIAAFAKEWDATFPGGAKVKRSIGLFNDSFRETRPLTLNWSLTSGAKTLSKGTVTKTVAPGESAKFPVTVAIPVVPAGSRMETAWNLSVAVAGKTVYSDKKSWSVLGKPVAKRAGQVAANAPATASPSVLLYDPKGSLAKQLPDLGMTAKPVLSLAALPATAPTGTVLVIGRDALSPTESTSS
;
A
#
# COMPACT_ATOMS: atom_id res chain seq x y z
N MET A 1 33.14 -25.47 67.45
CA MET A 1 34.01 -26.56 67.98
C MET A 1 33.57 -27.83 67.24
N LYS A 2 34.27 -28.48 66.30
CA LYS A 2 35.64 -28.55 65.77
C LYS A 2 35.51 -28.70 64.23
N LEU A 3 36.09 -27.85 63.38
CA LEU A 3 37.45 -27.90 62.82
C LEU A 3 37.83 -29.23 62.12
N ARG A 4 37.92 -29.22 60.79
CA ARG A 4 39.14 -29.60 60.04
C ARG A 4 39.11 -29.07 58.60
N ARG A 5 40.32 -28.85 58.10
CA ARG A 5 40.78 -27.90 57.09
C ARG A 5 41.54 -28.69 56.01
N PHE A 6 41.55 -28.14 54.79
CA PHE A 6 42.55 -28.29 53.71
C PHE A 6 42.64 -29.62 52.95
N LEU A 7 42.39 -29.55 51.63
CA LEU A 7 43.46 -29.58 50.63
C LEU A 7 42.96 -29.10 49.26
N SER A 8 43.75 -28.18 48.71
CA SER A 8 43.73 -27.62 47.37
C SER A 8 44.08 -28.67 46.31
N SER A 9 43.26 -28.78 45.27
CA SER A 9 43.66 -29.36 43.98
C SER A 9 43.13 -28.49 42.85
N LEU A 10 44.08 -27.89 42.16
CA LEU A 10 43.98 -27.22 40.88
C LEU A 10 43.31 -28.17 39.87
N SER A 11 42.06 -27.89 39.48
CA SER A 11 41.44 -28.56 38.34
C SER A 11 41.21 -27.51 37.26
N LEU A 12 41.98 -27.64 36.18
CA LEU A 12 41.69 -27.00 34.89
C LEU A 12 40.19 -27.12 34.62
N PHE A 13 39.50 -25.98 34.54
CA PHE A 13 38.20 -25.92 33.90
C PHE A 13 38.44 -26.11 32.40
N THR A 14 38.40 -27.36 31.96
CA THR A 14 38.15 -27.70 30.56
C THR A 14 36.83 -27.03 30.19
N LEU A 15 36.86 -26.13 29.20
CA LEU A 15 35.67 -25.73 28.46
C LEU A 15 34.99 -27.02 27.99
N ALA A 16 33.90 -27.41 28.65
CA ALA A 16 32.94 -28.33 28.06
C ALA A 16 32.20 -27.51 27.00
N SER A 17 32.84 -27.35 25.83
CA SER A 17 32.13 -27.13 24.59
C SER A 17 31.07 -28.23 24.52
N GLY A 18 29.81 -27.85 24.69
CA GLY A 18 28.68 -28.70 24.36
C GLY A 18 28.65 -28.90 22.85
N THR A 19 29.61 -29.63 22.31
CA THR A 19 29.45 -30.32 21.05
C THR A 19 28.45 -31.42 21.33
N ALA A 20 27.17 -31.14 21.06
CA ALA A 20 26.33 -32.19 20.55
C ALA A 20 27.03 -32.67 19.27
N ILE A 21 27.87 -33.70 19.41
CA ILE A 21 28.31 -34.50 18.29
C ILE A 21 27.00 -35.05 17.75
N ALA A 22 26.50 -34.42 16.69
CA ALA A 22 25.60 -35.10 15.79
C ALA A 22 26.30 -36.42 15.48
N ALA A 23 25.71 -37.53 15.90
CA ALA A 23 26.09 -38.82 15.34
C ALA A 23 26.11 -38.59 13.83
N ALA A 24 27.26 -38.84 13.19
CA ALA A 24 27.32 -38.80 11.74
C ALA A 24 26.31 -39.84 11.26
N ASP A 25 25.15 -39.36 10.84
CA ASP A 25 24.11 -40.15 10.21
C ASP A 25 24.77 -40.64 8.92
N THR A 26 25.35 -41.84 8.94
CA THR A 26 26.03 -42.40 7.78
C THR A 26 24.99 -42.48 6.69
N ALA A 27 25.21 -41.73 5.59
CA ALA A 27 24.25 -41.67 4.49
C ALA A 27 23.84 -43.09 4.07
N PRO A 28 22.53 -43.33 3.82
CA PRO A 28 22.08 -44.67 3.47
C PRO A 28 22.79 -45.13 2.20
N ALA A 29 23.07 -46.42 2.09
CA ALA A 29 23.58 -46.99 0.85
C ALA A 29 22.55 -46.72 -0.26
N TYR A 30 22.99 -46.13 -1.37
CA TYR A 30 22.10 -45.68 -2.43
C TYR A 30 22.59 -46.09 -3.81
N ILE A 31 21.64 -46.10 -4.75
CA ILE A 31 21.84 -46.21 -6.19
C ILE A 31 21.23 -44.96 -6.79
N TRP A 32 22.01 -44.26 -7.62
CA TRP A 32 21.59 -43.04 -8.30
C TRP A 32 21.67 -43.24 -9.81
N LEU A 33 20.57 -42.94 -10.49
CA LEU A 33 20.45 -43.07 -11.93
C LEU A 33 20.01 -41.72 -12.48
N GLU A 34 20.82 -41.14 -13.36
CA GLU A 34 20.42 -39.95 -14.11
C GLU A 34 19.36 -40.37 -15.13
N SER A 35 18.17 -39.80 -15.03
CA SER A 35 17.02 -40.27 -15.82
C SER A 35 17.21 -40.01 -17.32
N GLU A 36 18.02 -39.03 -17.72
CA GLU A 36 18.34 -38.77 -19.12
C GLU A 36 19.24 -39.84 -19.78
N LYS A 37 19.67 -40.86 -19.01
CA LYS A 37 20.50 -41.98 -19.49
C LYS A 37 19.78 -43.33 -19.38
N PRO A 38 18.60 -43.50 -20.01
CA PRO A 38 17.93 -44.79 -20.03
C PRO A 38 18.76 -45.82 -20.80
N THR A 39 18.73 -47.07 -20.35
CA THR A 39 19.30 -48.21 -21.09
C THR A 39 18.59 -48.43 -22.42
N SER A 40 17.26 -48.22 -22.45
CA SER A 40 16.48 -48.21 -23.69
C SER A 40 15.17 -47.44 -23.50
N VAL A 41 14.64 -46.89 -24.59
CA VAL A 41 13.30 -46.30 -24.65
C VAL A 41 12.58 -46.91 -25.85
N THR A 42 11.38 -47.46 -25.62
CA THR A 42 10.57 -48.13 -26.65
C THR A 42 9.13 -47.60 -26.63
N GLY A 43 8.39 -47.80 -27.72
CA GLY A 43 6.96 -47.44 -27.78
C GLY A 43 6.66 -45.96 -27.98
N VAL A 44 7.66 -45.15 -28.35
CA VAL A 44 7.54 -43.75 -28.79
C VAL A 44 8.62 -43.44 -29.83
N PRO A 45 8.36 -42.67 -30.91
CA PRO A 45 9.33 -42.39 -31.96
C PRO A 45 10.44 -41.44 -31.51
N LYS A 46 10.18 -40.60 -30.51
CA LYS A 46 11.13 -39.61 -29.99
C LYS A 46 10.95 -39.40 -28.48
N TRP A 47 12.07 -39.22 -27.80
CA TRP A 47 12.18 -38.71 -26.45
C TRP A 47 13.35 -37.71 -26.41
N ASP A 48 13.40 -36.86 -25.39
CA ASP A 48 14.41 -35.80 -25.29
C ASP A 48 15.21 -35.88 -23.97
N ALA A 49 16.48 -35.52 -24.06
CA ALA A 49 17.41 -35.34 -22.93
C ALA A 49 17.99 -33.92 -23.03
N THR A 50 17.27 -32.94 -22.50
CA THR A 50 17.63 -31.52 -22.61
C THR A 50 17.43 -30.82 -21.28
N GLY A 51 17.94 -29.60 -21.13
CA GLY A 51 17.69 -28.77 -19.96
C GLY A 51 17.60 -27.31 -20.36
N TRP A 52 16.73 -26.57 -19.69
CA TRP A 52 16.45 -25.16 -19.96
C TRP A 52 15.95 -24.47 -18.69
N GLY A 53 15.63 -23.18 -18.80
CA GLY A 53 15.25 -22.37 -17.64
C GLY A 53 16.37 -22.40 -16.61
N ARG A 54 16.03 -22.77 -15.38
CA ARG A 54 16.98 -22.97 -14.27
C ARG A 54 17.58 -24.38 -14.25
N LYS A 55 18.25 -24.74 -15.35
CA LYS A 55 18.86 -26.07 -15.53
C LYS A 55 19.89 -26.42 -14.45
N GLU A 56 20.50 -25.42 -13.80
CA GLU A 56 21.38 -25.61 -12.65
C GLU A 56 20.68 -26.26 -11.44
N LEU A 57 19.34 -26.30 -11.41
CA LEU A 57 18.57 -27.03 -10.40
C LEU A 57 18.38 -28.51 -10.75
N LEU A 58 18.74 -28.97 -11.95
CA LEU A 58 18.71 -30.37 -12.37
C LEU A 58 20.04 -31.07 -12.00
N SER A 59 19.99 -32.38 -11.73
CA SER A 59 21.16 -33.18 -11.31
C SER A 59 22.29 -33.12 -12.35
N GLY A 60 21.97 -33.37 -13.62
CA GLY A 60 22.89 -33.33 -14.75
C GLY A 60 22.78 -32.08 -15.64
N GLU A 61 22.09 -31.02 -15.19
CA GLU A 61 21.64 -29.88 -16.02
C GLU A 61 20.75 -30.25 -17.22
N THR A 62 20.27 -31.48 -17.27
CA THR A 62 19.34 -32.03 -18.26
C THR A 62 18.45 -33.07 -17.59
N TRP A 63 17.29 -33.34 -18.17
CA TRP A 63 16.35 -34.35 -17.67
C TRP A 63 15.70 -35.12 -18.84
N PHE A 64 15.21 -36.32 -18.55
CA PHE A 64 14.49 -37.17 -19.49
C PHE A 64 13.07 -36.67 -19.71
N GLN A 65 12.61 -36.66 -20.96
CA GLN A 65 11.29 -36.15 -21.29
C GLN A 65 10.58 -36.93 -22.40
N ILE A 66 9.27 -37.09 -22.20
CA ILE A 66 8.32 -37.52 -23.23
C ILE A 66 7.19 -36.49 -23.27
N ASN A 67 7.04 -35.83 -24.41
CA ASN A 67 5.96 -34.89 -24.69
C ASN A 67 5.31 -35.26 -26.04
N VAL A 68 4.12 -35.84 -25.97
CA VAL A 68 3.32 -36.23 -27.14
C VAL A 68 1.98 -35.51 -27.07
N GLY A 69 1.70 -34.69 -28.09
CA GLY A 69 0.43 -33.97 -28.23
C GLY A 69 -0.77 -34.93 -28.33
N GLU A 70 -1.96 -34.42 -27.99
CA GLU A 70 -3.21 -35.18 -28.07
C GLU A 70 -3.46 -35.75 -29.47
N ASP A 71 -3.14 -34.96 -30.51
CA ASP A 71 -3.25 -35.28 -31.93
C ASP A 71 -2.32 -36.42 -32.38
N LYS A 72 -1.23 -36.64 -31.66
CA LYS A 72 -0.20 -37.64 -31.99
C LYS A 72 -0.21 -38.86 -31.07
N THR A 73 -0.89 -38.79 -29.93
CA THR A 73 -0.84 -39.87 -28.94
C THR A 73 -1.35 -41.20 -29.51
N ALA A 74 -2.35 -41.16 -30.39
CA ALA A 74 -2.88 -42.37 -31.02
C ALA A 74 -1.87 -43.04 -31.98
N SER A 75 -1.08 -42.27 -32.74
CA SER A 75 -0.13 -42.77 -33.73
C SER A 75 1.26 -43.05 -33.15
N ASP A 76 1.73 -42.19 -32.27
CA ASP A 76 3.14 -42.12 -31.88
C ASP A 76 3.42 -42.97 -30.64
N VAL A 77 2.41 -43.23 -29.81
CA VAL A 77 2.57 -44.09 -28.63
C VAL A 77 2.18 -45.51 -29.02
N ALA A 78 2.89 -46.54 -28.56
CA ALA A 78 2.51 -47.92 -28.81
C ALA A 78 1.31 -48.37 -27.94
N ALA A 79 0.68 -49.50 -28.27
CA ALA A 79 -0.47 -50.01 -27.50
C ALA A 79 -0.06 -50.42 -26.07
N GLU A 80 1.15 -50.95 -25.94
CA GLU A 80 1.82 -51.29 -24.69
C GLU A 80 2.37 -50.08 -23.93
N GLY A 81 2.28 -48.87 -24.49
CA GLY A 81 2.80 -47.62 -23.91
C GLY A 81 4.26 -47.32 -24.24
N ALA A 82 4.70 -46.09 -23.94
CA ALA A 82 6.10 -45.71 -24.03
C ALA A 82 6.84 -46.19 -22.77
N VAL A 83 7.91 -46.97 -22.92
CA VAL A 83 8.64 -47.61 -21.81
C VAL A 83 10.10 -47.17 -21.80
N ALA A 84 10.54 -46.56 -20.71
CA ALA A 84 11.94 -46.27 -20.41
C ALA A 84 12.50 -47.29 -19.43
N ARG A 85 13.66 -47.88 -19.73
CA ARG A 85 14.33 -48.91 -18.91
C ARG A 85 15.64 -48.39 -18.34
N TYR A 86 15.89 -48.69 -17.07
CA TYR A 86 17.12 -48.32 -16.37
C TYR A 86 17.71 -49.56 -15.69
N ALA A 87 18.82 -50.07 -16.23
CA ALA A 87 19.57 -51.14 -15.60
C ALA A 87 20.41 -50.59 -14.43
N PHE A 88 20.48 -51.34 -13.34
CA PHE A 88 21.28 -50.97 -12.16
C PHE A 88 21.77 -52.21 -11.41
N GLU A 89 22.79 -52.04 -10.58
CA GLU A 89 23.38 -53.10 -9.77
C GLU A 89 23.14 -52.84 -8.28
N VAL A 90 22.68 -53.88 -7.58
CA VAL A 90 22.49 -53.88 -6.12
C VAL A 90 23.63 -54.65 -5.49
N LYS A 91 24.42 -53.98 -4.63
CA LYS A 91 25.56 -54.61 -3.94
C LYS A 91 25.16 -55.38 -2.70
N THR A 92 24.13 -54.92 -1.99
CA THR A 92 23.67 -55.50 -0.72
C THR A 92 22.18 -55.75 -0.82
N ALA A 93 21.76 -57.00 -0.63
CA ALA A 93 20.35 -57.34 -0.67
C ALA A 93 19.58 -56.63 0.45
N GLY A 94 18.34 -56.21 0.19
CA GLY A 94 17.54 -55.52 1.19
C GLY A 94 16.28 -54.88 0.64
N THR A 95 15.61 -54.11 1.49
CA THR A 95 14.46 -53.29 1.10
C THR A 95 14.95 -51.90 0.73
N TYR A 96 14.59 -51.43 -0.45
CA TYR A 96 14.97 -50.12 -0.97
C TYR A 96 13.76 -49.21 -1.12
N GLN A 97 13.88 -47.94 -0.79
CA GLN A 97 12.90 -46.92 -1.18
C GLN A 97 13.25 -46.42 -2.58
N LEU A 98 12.31 -46.49 -3.52
CA LEU A 98 12.47 -45.91 -4.86
C LEU A 98 11.85 -44.52 -4.91
N TRP A 99 12.65 -43.57 -5.36
CA TRP A 99 12.28 -42.17 -5.53
C TRP A 99 12.52 -41.72 -6.97
N ASN A 100 11.69 -40.80 -7.44
CA ASN A 100 11.80 -40.17 -8.74
C ASN A 100 11.72 -38.66 -8.56
N ARG A 101 12.71 -37.93 -9.09
CA ARG A 101 12.67 -36.48 -9.18
C ARG A 101 11.97 -36.09 -10.47
N ILE A 102 10.68 -35.75 -10.34
CA ILE A 102 9.71 -35.66 -11.44
C ILE A 102 9.25 -34.21 -11.66
N GLY A 103 8.97 -33.86 -12.91
CA GLY A 103 8.38 -32.57 -13.28
C GLY A 103 6.86 -32.58 -13.41
N TYR A 104 6.28 -31.39 -13.59
CA TYR A 104 4.87 -31.18 -13.95
C TYR A 104 3.88 -31.72 -12.90
N GLU A 105 4.00 -31.29 -11.64
CA GLU A 105 3.01 -31.66 -10.63
C GLU A 105 1.59 -31.16 -11.02
N PHE A 106 0.58 -31.98 -10.74
CA PHE A 106 -0.82 -31.83 -11.18
C PHE A 106 -1.11 -31.92 -12.69
N VAL A 107 -0.14 -31.68 -13.58
CA VAL A 107 -0.37 -31.67 -15.04
C VAL A 107 0.42 -32.74 -15.82
N ARG A 108 1.30 -33.49 -15.15
CA ARG A 108 1.94 -34.70 -15.69
C ARG A 108 0.90 -35.74 -16.06
N SER A 109 1.23 -36.54 -17.06
CA SER A 109 0.46 -37.75 -17.33
C SER A 109 0.68 -38.77 -16.22
N PRO A 110 -0.36 -39.53 -15.84
CA PRO A 110 -0.19 -40.69 -14.99
C PRO A 110 0.79 -41.67 -15.65
N PHE A 111 1.69 -42.25 -14.86
CA PHE A 111 2.66 -43.22 -15.34
C PHE A 111 2.66 -44.45 -14.45
N GLU A 112 3.30 -45.52 -14.91
CA GLU A 112 3.43 -46.74 -14.16
C GLU A 112 4.90 -47.08 -13.98
N TRP A 113 5.22 -47.79 -12.90
CA TRP A 113 6.57 -48.26 -12.65
C TRP A 113 6.58 -49.70 -12.15
N ARG A 114 7.70 -50.39 -12.39
CA ARG A 114 8.02 -51.68 -11.75
C ARG A 114 9.53 -51.90 -11.68
N VAL A 115 9.93 -52.83 -10.82
CA VAL A 115 11.29 -53.38 -10.80
C VAL A 115 11.22 -54.82 -11.29
N ASP A 116 12.10 -55.17 -12.23
CA ASP A 116 12.15 -56.45 -12.93
C ASP A 116 10.77 -56.88 -13.46
N ASN A 117 10.38 -58.13 -13.23
CA ASN A 117 9.09 -58.68 -13.64
C ASN A 117 7.97 -58.45 -12.61
N GLY A 118 8.11 -57.45 -11.73
CA GLY A 118 7.11 -57.08 -10.75
C GLY A 118 5.79 -56.57 -11.37
N ALA A 119 4.76 -56.44 -10.54
CA ALA A 119 3.51 -55.82 -10.95
C ALA A 119 3.69 -54.32 -11.24
N TRP A 120 3.01 -53.83 -12.26
CA TRP A 120 2.94 -52.39 -12.54
C TRP A 120 2.21 -51.67 -11.42
N LYS A 121 2.79 -50.58 -10.94
CA LYS A 121 2.19 -49.66 -9.96
C LYS A 121 1.94 -48.33 -10.65
N THR A 122 0.70 -47.86 -10.62
CA THR A 122 0.32 -46.57 -11.21
C THR A 122 0.61 -45.43 -10.24
N VAL A 123 1.08 -44.32 -10.79
CA VAL A 123 1.27 -43.05 -10.12
C VAL A 123 0.31 -42.04 -10.73
N ALA A 124 -0.55 -41.46 -9.90
CA ALA A 124 -1.50 -40.43 -10.32
C ALA A 124 -0.86 -39.03 -10.35
N PRO A 125 -1.40 -38.06 -11.13
CA PRO A 125 -0.87 -36.69 -11.20
C PRO A 125 -1.03 -35.88 -9.92
N ASP A 126 -1.97 -36.28 -9.05
CA ASP A 126 -2.29 -35.66 -7.76
C ASP A 126 -1.52 -36.27 -6.58
N GLU A 127 -0.71 -37.31 -6.81
CA GLU A 127 0.28 -37.75 -5.82
C GLU A 127 1.28 -36.62 -5.57
N LEU A 128 1.32 -36.16 -4.33
CA LEU A 128 2.06 -34.97 -3.95
C LEU A 128 3.56 -35.24 -3.88
N THR A 129 4.31 -34.25 -4.33
CA THR A 129 5.76 -34.22 -4.29
C THR A 129 6.28 -33.39 -3.12
N THR A 130 7.56 -33.52 -2.81
CA THR A 130 8.28 -32.71 -1.81
C THR A 130 9.48 -32.02 -2.44
N ASP A 131 10.00 -30.97 -1.81
CA ASP A 131 11.15 -30.22 -2.32
C ASP A 131 10.86 -29.64 -3.71
N LEU A 132 9.70 -28.98 -3.82
CA LEU A 132 9.23 -28.35 -5.04
C LEU A 132 10.09 -27.14 -5.42
N GLN A 133 10.57 -27.09 -6.66
CA GLN A 133 11.40 -26.01 -7.19
C GLN A 133 10.91 -25.57 -8.57
N ALA A 134 10.99 -24.27 -8.86
CA ALA A 134 10.62 -23.71 -10.16
C ALA A 134 11.80 -23.81 -11.15
N ILE A 135 11.64 -24.55 -12.25
CA ILE A 135 12.58 -24.58 -13.38
C ILE A 135 12.29 -23.42 -14.34
N GLU A 136 11.02 -23.25 -14.69
CA GLU A 136 10.50 -22.17 -15.54
C GLU A 136 9.03 -21.91 -15.20
N THR A 137 8.42 -20.92 -15.83
CA THR A 137 6.97 -20.66 -15.77
C THR A 137 6.18 -21.93 -16.13
N TRP A 138 5.35 -22.42 -15.20
CA TRP A 138 4.58 -23.68 -15.29
C TRP A 138 5.42 -24.95 -15.49
N VAL A 139 6.71 -24.89 -15.13
CA VAL A 139 7.62 -26.04 -15.14
C VAL A 139 8.32 -26.10 -13.80
N GLU A 140 7.90 -27.05 -12.99
CA GLU A 140 8.49 -27.39 -11.70
C GLU A 140 9.28 -28.70 -11.77
N ILE A 141 10.11 -28.92 -10.75
CA ILE A 141 10.73 -30.20 -10.43
C ILE A 141 10.57 -30.47 -8.94
N ALA A 142 10.31 -31.73 -8.57
CA ALA A 142 10.17 -32.13 -7.18
C ALA A 142 10.42 -33.64 -6.99
N TRP A 143 10.60 -34.09 -5.75
CA TRP A 143 10.78 -35.50 -5.43
C TRP A 143 9.47 -36.21 -5.11
N LEU A 144 9.26 -37.37 -5.72
CA LEU A 144 8.15 -38.28 -5.47
C LEU A 144 8.68 -39.63 -4.97
N LYS A 145 8.18 -40.09 -3.82
CA LYS A 145 8.42 -41.46 -3.36
C LYS A 145 7.51 -42.40 -4.14
N LEU A 146 8.07 -43.20 -5.05
CA LEU A 146 7.29 -44.16 -5.83
C LEU A 146 6.80 -45.33 -4.96
N GLY A 147 7.62 -45.76 -4.00
CA GLY A 147 7.27 -46.77 -3.01
C GLY A 147 8.46 -47.62 -2.57
N ASP A 148 8.19 -48.60 -1.71
CA ASP A 148 9.22 -49.54 -1.24
C ASP A 148 9.34 -50.75 -2.19
N VAL A 149 10.57 -51.20 -2.39
CA VAL A 149 10.97 -52.37 -3.19
C VAL A 149 11.55 -53.41 -2.22
N PRO A 150 10.72 -54.33 -1.70
CA PRO A 150 11.16 -55.29 -0.68
C PRO A 150 12.00 -56.41 -1.30
N ASN A 151 12.93 -56.95 -0.51
CA ASN A 151 13.70 -58.16 -0.83
C ASN A 151 14.48 -58.10 -2.15
N LEU A 152 15.00 -56.93 -2.52
CA LEU A 152 15.82 -56.78 -3.71
C LEU A 152 17.15 -57.52 -3.51
N SER A 153 17.45 -58.51 -4.36
CA SER A 153 18.66 -59.33 -4.25
C SER A 153 19.93 -58.55 -4.60
N ALA A 154 21.10 -59.07 -4.24
CA ALA A 154 22.34 -58.56 -4.82
C ALA A 154 22.45 -59.02 -6.29
N GLY A 155 22.88 -58.14 -7.19
CA GLY A 155 23.00 -58.42 -8.62
C GLY A 155 22.39 -57.35 -9.51
N ASN A 156 22.16 -57.70 -10.78
CA ASN A 156 21.62 -56.79 -11.79
C ASN A 156 20.09 -56.78 -11.76
N HIS A 157 19.52 -55.59 -11.80
CA HIS A 157 18.08 -55.33 -11.76
C HIS A 157 17.72 -54.27 -12.80
N THR A 158 16.42 -54.14 -13.11
CA THR A 158 15.92 -53.12 -14.03
C THR A 158 14.72 -52.39 -13.45
N ILE A 159 14.72 -51.05 -13.52
CA ILE A 159 13.52 -50.23 -13.33
C ILE A 159 12.90 -49.95 -14.69
N GLU A 160 11.59 -50.13 -14.81
CA GLU A 160 10.82 -49.71 -15.98
C GLU A 160 9.82 -48.64 -15.58
N ILE A 161 9.79 -47.54 -16.35
CA ILE A 161 8.75 -46.50 -16.30
C ILE A 161 7.92 -46.59 -17.58
N ARG A 162 6.60 -46.62 -17.47
CA ARG A 162 5.67 -46.79 -18.58
C ARG A 162 4.61 -45.70 -18.61
N LEU A 163 4.41 -45.10 -19.79
CA LEU A 163 3.36 -44.12 -20.08
C LEU A 163 2.36 -44.73 -21.06
N THR A 164 1.15 -45.01 -20.59
CA THR A 164 0.10 -45.69 -21.37
C THR A 164 -0.82 -44.69 -22.08
N LYS A 165 -1.38 -45.07 -23.22
CA LYS A 165 -2.48 -44.31 -23.85
C LYS A 165 -3.68 -44.24 -22.91
N ARG A 166 -4.27 -43.06 -22.80
CA ARG A 166 -5.53 -42.80 -22.10
C ARG A 166 -6.40 -41.91 -22.96
N ASN A 167 -7.70 -41.96 -22.71
CA ASN A 167 -8.67 -41.09 -23.35
C ASN A 167 -9.36 -40.25 -22.29
N LYS A 168 -9.66 -39.00 -22.65
CA LYS A 168 -10.56 -38.12 -21.92
C LYS A 168 -11.97 -38.74 -21.84
N PRO A 169 -12.84 -38.24 -20.95
CA PRO A 169 -14.23 -38.71 -20.87
C PRO A 169 -15.02 -38.63 -22.18
N ASP A 170 -14.64 -37.72 -23.08
CA ASP A 170 -15.24 -37.56 -24.42
C ASP A 170 -14.70 -38.55 -25.48
N GLY A 171 -13.78 -39.45 -25.09
CA GLY A 171 -13.19 -40.47 -25.95
C GLY A 171 -11.97 -40.02 -26.76
N THR A 172 -11.57 -38.74 -26.68
CA THR A 172 -10.36 -38.25 -27.35
C THR A 172 -9.08 -38.66 -26.60
N PRO A 173 -7.95 -38.91 -27.29
CA PRO A 173 -6.69 -39.22 -26.62
C PRO A 173 -6.20 -38.09 -25.70
N GLU A 174 -5.68 -38.45 -24.54
CA GLU A 174 -4.98 -37.51 -23.66
C GLU A 174 -3.54 -37.29 -24.16
N ARG A 175 -3.00 -36.09 -23.96
CA ARG A 175 -1.57 -35.84 -24.19
C ARG A 175 -0.72 -36.68 -23.24
N ILE A 176 0.48 -37.06 -23.67
CA ILE A 176 1.51 -37.60 -22.79
C ILE A 176 2.51 -36.50 -22.43
N LEU A 177 2.61 -36.15 -21.16
CA LEU A 177 3.56 -35.19 -20.62
C LEU A 177 4.28 -35.80 -19.41
N TYR A 178 5.58 -36.03 -19.53
CA TYR A 178 6.40 -36.60 -18.47
C TYR A 178 7.82 -36.05 -18.53
N ALA A 179 8.37 -35.70 -17.37
CA ALA A 179 9.77 -35.37 -17.20
C ALA A 179 10.33 -35.98 -15.92
N SER A 180 11.57 -36.50 -15.98
CA SER A 180 12.26 -37.09 -14.83
C SER A 180 13.74 -36.70 -14.88
N ASP A 181 14.26 -36.19 -13.77
CA ASP A 181 15.65 -35.76 -13.61
C ASP A 181 16.52 -36.90 -13.07
N ALA A 182 16.09 -37.58 -12.01
CA ALA A 182 16.84 -38.68 -11.42
C ALA A 182 15.93 -39.73 -10.78
N LEU A 183 16.41 -40.98 -10.78
CA LEU A 183 15.88 -42.07 -9.96
C LEU A 183 16.87 -42.39 -8.85
N CYS A 184 16.37 -42.51 -7.63
CA CYS A 184 17.19 -42.86 -6.47
C CYS A 184 16.60 -44.05 -5.73
N LEU A 185 17.39 -45.11 -5.56
CA LEU A 185 17.08 -46.19 -4.62
C LEU A 185 17.92 -46.01 -3.37
N THR A 186 17.30 -46.05 -2.20
CA THR A 186 18.02 -45.96 -0.92
C THR A 186 17.67 -47.13 -0.01
N ASN A 187 18.69 -47.73 0.58
CA ASN A 187 18.55 -48.73 1.64
C ASN A 187 18.57 -48.00 2.99
N GLY A 188 17.44 -47.42 3.34
CA GLY A 188 17.28 -46.51 4.48
C GLY A 188 16.35 -45.34 4.13
N GLU A 189 16.25 -44.38 5.04
CA GLU A 189 15.45 -43.18 4.82
C GLU A 189 16.18 -42.22 3.86
N PHE A 190 15.59 -41.92 2.70
CA PHE A 190 16.06 -40.83 1.84
C PHE A 190 15.41 -39.51 2.25
N ARG A 191 16.21 -38.45 2.25
CA ARG A 191 15.78 -37.08 2.56
C ARG A 191 16.04 -36.22 1.33
N PRO A 192 15.02 -36.03 0.46
CA PRO A 192 15.09 -35.11 -0.66
C PRO A 192 15.64 -33.74 -0.28
N ASN A 193 16.64 -33.28 -1.02
CA ASN A 193 17.22 -31.94 -0.85
C ASN A 193 17.79 -31.47 -2.19
N SER A 194 16.99 -30.74 -2.94
CA SER A 194 17.26 -30.30 -4.29
C SER A 194 17.78 -31.44 -5.18
N LYS A 195 18.82 -31.15 -5.97
CA LYS A 195 19.46 -32.09 -6.89
C LYS A 195 20.51 -33.02 -6.26
N TYR A 196 20.73 -32.90 -4.95
CA TYR A 196 21.86 -33.56 -4.29
C TYR A 196 21.58 -35.04 -4.04
N LYS A 197 22.63 -35.85 -4.17
CA LYS A 197 22.57 -37.29 -3.84
C LYS A 197 22.45 -37.48 -2.31
N PRO A 198 22.01 -38.66 -1.83
CA PRO A 198 21.99 -38.95 -0.41
C PRO A 198 23.35 -38.66 0.27
N GLY A 199 23.36 -37.73 1.23
CA GLY A 199 24.56 -37.29 1.95
C GLY A 199 25.31 -36.10 1.33
N GLU A 200 24.97 -35.69 0.10
CA GLU A 200 25.49 -34.46 -0.49
C GLU A 200 24.67 -33.24 -0.03
N LEU A 201 25.35 -32.10 0.16
CA LEU A 201 24.74 -30.83 0.55
C LEU A 201 25.30 -29.70 -0.32
N ARG A 202 24.58 -28.58 -0.36
CA ARG A 202 25.11 -27.33 -0.91
C ARG A 202 26.42 -26.97 -0.20
N ASN A 203 27.44 -26.63 -0.99
CA ASN A 203 28.74 -26.22 -0.48
C ASN A 203 29.03 -24.78 -0.93
N ALA A 204 28.37 -23.82 -0.28
CA ALA A 204 28.60 -22.39 -0.50
C ALA A 204 29.30 -21.78 0.73
N PRO A 205 30.32 -20.91 0.56
CA PRO A 205 31.02 -20.29 1.69
C PRO A 205 30.10 -19.54 2.65
N GLU A 206 29.01 -18.96 2.13
CA GLU A 206 28.00 -18.25 2.89
C GLU A 206 27.29 -19.17 3.89
N ASP A 207 27.08 -20.45 3.55
CA ASP A 207 26.42 -21.42 4.44
C ASP A 207 27.23 -21.64 5.74
N ALA A 208 28.57 -21.63 5.64
CA ALA A 208 29.46 -21.69 6.80
C ALA A 208 29.44 -20.37 7.60
N GLN A 209 29.51 -19.23 6.91
CA GLN A 209 29.44 -17.90 7.54
C GLN A 209 28.13 -17.72 8.34
N ALA A 210 27.00 -18.14 7.77
CA ALA A 210 25.69 -18.07 8.42
C ALA A 210 25.64 -18.92 9.70
N ARG A 211 26.25 -20.11 9.67
CA ARG A 211 26.31 -21.04 10.81
C ARG A 211 27.16 -20.49 11.95
N GLU A 212 28.27 -19.82 11.61
CA GLU A 212 29.20 -19.22 12.55
C GLU A 212 28.76 -17.84 13.06
N ASN A 213 27.79 -17.20 12.37
CA ASN A 213 27.29 -15.90 12.77
C ASN A 213 26.53 -15.96 14.11
N VAL A 214 27.02 -15.20 15.08
CA VAL A 214 26.41 -15.06 16.41
C VAL A 214 26.36 -13.57 16.75
N PHE A 215 25.15 -13.03 16.82
CA PHE A 215 24.92 -11.66 17.27
C PHE A 215 25.30 -11.51 18.74
N VAL A 216 25.64 -10.29 19.16
CA VAL A 216 25.95 -10.01 20.57
C VAL A 216 25.03 -8.93 21.07
N LEU A 217 24.25 -9.24 22.11
CA LEU A 217 23.48 -8.22 22.81
C LEU A 217 24.43 -7.37 23.65
N GLY A 218 24.67 -6.13 23.21
CA GLY A 218 25.58 -5.20 23.89
C GLY A 218 25.08 -4.77 25.27
N ALA A 219 25.98 -4.26 26.12
CA ALA A 219 25.60 -3.65 27.38
C ALA A 219 24.97 -2.26 27.13
N GLY A 220 23.81 -1.99 27.74
CA GLY A 220 23.14 -0.69 27.64
C GLY A 220 24.01 0.47 28.15
N GLY A 221 23.91 1.63 27.50
CA GLY A 221 24.76 2.80 27.78
C GLY A 221 24.47 3.55 29.08
N LEU A 222 23.30 3.34 29.71
CA LEU A 222 22.88 3.97 30.98
C LEU A 222 22.38 2.93 32.00
N PRO A 223 22.42 3.22 33.32
CA PRO A 223 21.79 2.38 34.32
C PRO A 223 20.29 2.20 34.02
N ALA A 224 19.84 0.95 33.93
CA ALA A 224 18.46 0.57 33.59
C ALA A 224 17.96 0.98 32.19
N SER A 225 18.84 1.44 31.28
CA SER A 225 18.48 1.53 29.86
C SER A 225 18.34 0.15 29.25
N ARG A 226 17.46 0.06 28.25
CA ARG A 226 17.33 -1.14 27.43
C ARG A 226 18.62 -1.41 26.66
N SER A 227 18.92 -2.68 26.49
CA SER A 227 20.02 -3.15 25.67
C SER A 227 19.44 -3.76 24.40
N THR A 228 19.97 -3.38 23.25
CA THR A 228 19.33 -3.72 21.97
C THR A 228 20.38 -4.17 20.96
N VAL A 229 20.03 -5.16 20.14
CA VAL A 229 20.82 -5.59 18.99
C VAL A 229 19.88 -5.78 17.79
N GLU A 230 20.21 -5.11 16.68
CA GLU A 230 19.58 -5.39 15.40
C GLU A 230 20.14 -6.70 14.86
N LEU A 231 19.27 -7.60 14.44
CA LEU A 231 19.63 -8.94 13.95
C LEU A 231 19.81 -8.94 12.42
N ALA A 232 20.34 -7.85 11.86
CA ALA A 232 20.63 -7.72 10.43
C ALA A 232 21.92 -8.45 10.08
N GLY A 233 21.91 -9.23 9.00
CA GLY A 233 23.07 -9.98 8.52
C GLY A 233 22.68 -11.36 7.99
N LEU A 234 23.67 -12.24 7.89
CA LEU A 234 23.48 -13.57 7.33
C LEU A 234 22.84 -14.51 8.36
N TRP A 235 21.73 -15.12 7.99
CA TRP A 235 21.02 -16.13 8.78
C TRP A 235 21.02 -17.46 8.05
N GLU A 236 20.61 -18.51 8.74
CA GLU A 236 20.35 -19.82 8.14
C GLU A 236 18.85 -19.93 7.79
N VAL A 237 18.51 -20.62 6.70
CA VAL A 237 17.15 -20.96 6.29
C VAL A 237 17.08 -22.43 5.88
N CYS A 238 15.99 -23.10 6.25
CA CYS A 238 15.66 -24.44 5.79
C CYS A 238 14.21 -24.52 5.32
N ARG A 239 13.97 -25.38 4.32
CA ARG A 239 12.62 -25.75 3.89
C ARG A 239 11.93 -26.53 5.01
N ALA A 240 10.63 -26.32 5.14
CA ALA A 240 9.78 -27.07 6.04
C ALA A 240 8.50 -27.47 5.31
N ASP A 241 8.61 -28.00 4.09
CA ASP A 241 7.46 -28.28 3.23
C ASP A 241 6.35 -29.06 3.97
N GLU A 242 5.10 -28.64 3.78
CA GLU A 242 3.92 -29.45 4.16
C GLU A 242 3.23 -29.99 2.93
N GLN A 243 2.90 -31.28 2.97
CA GLN A 243 2.20 -31.95 1.87
C GLN A 243 0.80 -31.36 1.70
N LEU A 244 0.02 -31.34 2.79
CA LEU A 244 -1.30 -30.73 2.83
C LEU A 244 -1.27 -29.57 3.83
N PRO A 245 -1.74 -28.37 3.43
CA PRO A 245 -1.81 -27.23 4.34
C PRO A 245 -2.70 -27.53 5.56
N LYS A 246 -2.13 -27.30 6.74
CA LYS A 246 -2.85 -27.21 8.03
C LYS A 246 -3.58 -25.84 8.15
N PRO A 247 -4.39 -25.59 9.21
CA PRO A 247 -4.95 -24.25 9.44
C PRO A 247 -3.90 -23.15 9.30
N VAL A 248 -4.23 -22.15 8.47
CA VAL A 248 -3.26 -21.16 7.98
C VAL A 248 -2.92 -20.13 9.05
N ALA A 249 -3.95 -19.56 9.69
CA ALA A 249 -3.86 -18.48 10.68
C ALA A 249 -3.42 -18.95 12.08
N GLU A 250 -2.56 -19.97 12.14
CA GLU A 250 -2.06 -20.60 13.37
C GLU A 250 -0.53 -20.77 13.29
N PRO A 251 0.18 -20.82 14.44
CA PRO A 251 1.60 -21.14 14.47
C PRO A 251 1.88 -22.57 13.97
N PHE A 252 3.09 -22.79 13.48
CA PHE A 252 3.61 -24.13 13.24
C PHE A 252 4.92 -24.31 14.02
N GLU A 253 5.04 -25.44 14.71
CA GLU A 253 6.22 -25.77 15.54
C GLU A 253 7.06 -26.89 14.94
N ASP A 254 6.49 -27.62 13.96
CA ASP A 254 7.13 -28.75 13.30
C ASP A 254 8.39 -28.27 12.56
N VAL A 255 9.55 -28.47 13.16
CA VAL A 255 10.85 -28.37 12.49
C VAL A 255 11.08 -29.71 11.79
N PRO A 256 11.56 -29.73 10.54
CA PRO A 256 11.95 -30.98 9.89
C PRO A 256 12.86 -31.78 10.82
N ALA A 257 12.64 -33.08 10.94
CA ALA A 257 13.45 -33.94 11.82
C ALA A 257 14.96 -33.80 11.52
N ASN A 258 15.30 -33.54 10.25
CA ASN A 258 16.66 -33.40 9.76
C ASN A 258 16.74 -32.18 8.82
N PRO A 259 16.81 -30.96 9.38
CA PRO A 259 16.73 -29.74 8.60
C PRO A 259 18.02 -29.49 7.83
N VAL A 260 17.90 -29.15 6.55
CA VAL A 260 19.01 -28.69 5.72
C VAL A 260 19.09 -27.17 5.75
N TRP A 261 20.06 -26.66 6.51
CA TRP A 261 20.28 -25.22 6.69
C TRP A 261 21.23 -24.67 5.63
N THR A 262 20.82 -23.58 5.00
CA THR A 262 21.60 -22.82 4.01
C THR A 262 21.53 -21.33 4.32
N ALA A 263 22.44 -20.52 3.80
CA ALA A 263 22.48 -19.09 4.08
C ALA A 263 21.35 -18.31 3.39
N ILE A 264 20.87 -17.27 4.08
CA ILE A 264 19.99 -16.23 3.53
C ILE A 264 20.33 -14.88 4.17
N PRO A 265 20.41 -13.78 3.40
CA PRO A 265 20.53 -12.45 3.98
C PRO A 265 19.22 -12.05 4.69
N VAL A 266 19.32 -11.42 5.86
CA VAL A 266 18.20 -10.79 6.57
C VAL A 266 18.56 -9.33 6.82
N PRO A 267 17.72 -8.36 6.40
CA PRO A 267 16.46 -8.54 5.71
C PRO A 267 16.63 -8.89 4.22
N SER A 268 15.67 -9.62 3.65
CA SER A 268 15.56 -9.80 2.19
C SER A 268 14.18 -10.33 1.80
N ASP A 269 13.78 -10.10 0.55
CA ASP A 269 12.75 -10.94 -0.08
C ASP A 269 13.40 -12.27 -0.49
N LYS A 270 12.89 -13.38 0.05
CA LYS A 270 13.32 -14.74 -0.30
C LYS A 270 13.16 -15.01 -1.79
N ASN A 271 12.10 -14.47 -2.42
CA ASN A 271 11.81 -14.76 -3.82
C ASN A 271 12.92 -14.24 -4.76
N GLU A 272 13.57 -13.14 -4.38
CA GLU A 272 14.69 -12.55 -5.11
C GLU A 272 16.03 -13.15 -4.67
N SER A 273 16.26 -13.27 -3.36
CA SER A 273 17.57 -13.68 -2.81
C SER A 273 17.84 -15.19 -2.87
N ARG A 274 16.78 -16.02 -2.93
CA ARG A 274 16.84 -17.49 -2.94
C ARG A 274 15.87 -18.06 -3.97
N PRO A 275 16.15 -17.89 -5.28
CA PRO A 275 15.26 -18.39 -6.35
C PRO A 275 15.07 -19.91 -6.31
N ASP A 276 16.02 -20.66 -5.77
CA ASP A 276 15.92 -22.11 -5.54
C ASP A 276 14.84 -22.50 -4.52
N LEU A 277 14.43 -21.55 -3.68
CA LEU A 277 13.38 -21.68 -2.68
C LEU A 277 12.05 -21.05 -3.12
N LEU A 278 11.88 -20.64 -4.39
CA LEU A 278 10.66 -19.94 -4.85
C LEU A 278 9.37 -20.69 -4.46
N PHE A 279 9.36 -22.02 -4.65
CA PHE A 279 8.24 -22.90 -4.28
C PHE A 279 8.42 -23.61 -2.92
N ALA A 280 9.23 -23.01 -2.03
CA ALA A 280 9.27 -23.34 -0.62
C ALA A 280 8.34 -22.38 0.15
N HIS A 281 7.15 -22.85 0.49
CA HIS A 281 6.10 -21.97 1.05
C HIS A 281 6.08 -21.94 2.58
N ARG A 282 6.68 -22.94 3.22
CA ARG A 282 6.85 -22.99 4.68
C ARG A 282 8.32 -23.17 4.99
N LEU A 283 8.90 -22.23 5.73
CA LEU A 283 10.34 -22.11 5.95
C LEU A 283 10.64 -21.82 7.41
N TRP A 284 11.75 -22.35 7.90
CA TRP A 284 12.36 -21.88 9.14
C TRP A 284 13.59 -21.05 8.82
N TYR A 285 13.66 -19.87 9.41
CA TYR A 285 14.86 -19.05 9.52
C TYR A 285 15.49 -19.32 10.88
N ARG A 286 16.82 -19.26 10.98
CA ARG A 286 17.57 -19.47 12.22
C ARG A 286 18.72 -18.48 12.33
N THR A 287 18.88 -17.94 13.54
CA THR A 287 20.07 -17.21 13.94
C THR A 287 20.43 -17.49 15.39
N ARG A 288 21.56 -16.95 15.85
CA ARG A 288 22.09 -17.09 17.20
C ARG A 288 22.45 -15.74 17.78
N VAL A 289 22.19 -15.58 19.07
CA VAL A 289 22.57 -14.38 19.82
C VAL A 289 23.19 -14.77 21.15
N ASN A 290 24.38 -14.26 21.41
CA ASN A 290 25.00 -14.33 22.72
C ASN A 290 24.33 -13.31 23.64
N VAL A 291 23.69 -13.79 24.70
CA VAL A 291 23.10 -12.93 25.74
C VAL A 291 24.01 -12.99 26.97
N PRO A 292 24.67 -11.90 27.34
CA PRO A 292 25.55 -11.85 28.51
C PRO A 292 24.86 -12.27 29.83
N VAL A 293 25.63 -12.82 30.78
CA VAL A 293 25.11 -13.33 32.06
C VAL A 293 24.60 -12.23 32.99
N ASP A 294 25.11 -11.01 32.86
CA ASP A 294 24.68 -9.83 33.62
C ASP A 294 23.27 -9.34 33.23
N MET A 295 22.71 -9.86 32.13
CA MET A 295 21.31 -9.68 31.75
C MET A 295 20.35 -10.64 32.49
N ALA A 296 20.83 -11.42 33.46
CA ALA A 296 19.98 -12.27 34.29
C ALA A 296 18.86 -11.47 34.98
N GLY A 297 17.63 -11.98 34.89
CA GLY A 297 16.44 -11.34 35.47
C GLY A 297 15.85 -10.19 34.64
N LYS A 298 16.40 -9.90 33.46
CA LYS A 298 15.81 -8.97 32.47
C LYS A 298 14.69 -9.65 31.67
N SER A 299 13.86 -8.83 31.03
CA SER A 299 12.92 -9.29 30.01
C SER A 299 13.55 -9.23 28.63
N PHE A 300 13.03 -10.01 27.68
CA PHE A 300 13.54 -10.06 26.30
C PHE A 300 12.38 -10.03 25.32
N THR A 301 12.44 -9.11 24.35
CA THR A 301 11.42 -8.99 23.29
C THR A 301 12.08 -8.89 21.93
N ILE A 302 11.48 -9.49 20.90
CA ILE A 302 11.89 -9.31 19.50
C ILE A 302 10.84 -8.45 18.80
N TYR A 303 11.26 -7.29 18.31
CA TYR A 303 10.47 -6.41 17.46
C TYR A 303 10.71 -6.79 16.00
N PHE A 304 9.63 -6.99 15.26
CA PHE A 304 9.63 -7.25 13.84
C PHE A 304 8.98 -6.06 13.13
N PRO A 305 9.76 -5.22 12.44
CA PRO A 305 9.20 -4.07 11.74
C PRO A 305 8.35 -4.50 10.56
N GLN A 306 8.75 -5.58 9.85
CA GLN A 306 8.04 -6.06 8.68
C GLN A 306 8.39 -7.52 8.33
N ASN A 307 7.38 -8.37 8.16
CA ASN A 307 7.51 -9.71 7.56
C ASN A 307 6.29 -10.03 6.70
N ASN A 308 6.39 -11.09 5.89
CA ASN A 308 5.24 -11.65 5.19
C ASN A 308 5.35 -13.19 5.05
N LEU A 309 4.31 -13.99 5.34
CA LEU A 309 2.98 -13.63 5.84
C LEU A 309 2.82 -13.98 7.32
N ASN A 310 2.61 -15.25 7.63
CA ASN A 310 2.40 -15.70 9.01
C ASN A 310 3.74 -16.05 9.65
N THR A 311 4.02 -15.43 10.80
CA THR A 311 5.31 -15.50 11.48
C THR A 311 5.18 -16.18 12.84
N THR A 312 5.89 -17.30 13.01
CA THR A 312 6.01 -18.04 14.27
C THR A 312 7.40 -17.81 14.85
N VAL A 313 7.51 -17.54 16.15
CA VAL A 313 8.81 -17.31 16.81
C VAL A 313 9.05 -18.38 17.86
N VAL A 314 10.17 -19.10 17.72
CA VAL A 314 10.63 -20.13 18.65
C VAL A 314 12.03 -19.77 19.10
N VAL A 315 12.29 -19.79 20.41
CA VAL A 315 13.63 -19.53 20.95
C VAL A 315 14.03 -20.71 21.83
N ASN A 316 15.23 -21.26 21.61
CA ASN A 316 15.73 -22.44 22.32
C ASN A 316 14.72 -23.61 22.41
N GLY A 317 13.91 -23.81 21.35
CA GLY A 317 12.88 -24.84 21.28
C GLY A 317 11.55 -24.50 21.97
N VAL A 318 11.38 -23.29 22.52
CA VAL A 318 10.13 -22.83 23.16
C VAL A 318 9.37 -21.91 22.22
N LEU A 319 8.11 -22.24 21.90
CA LEU A 319 7.21 -21.36 21.16
C LEU A 319 6.94 -20.08 21.97
N CYS A 320 7.33 -18.94 21.43
CA CYS A 320 7.22 -17.63 22.08
C CYS A 320 6.03 -16.81 21.57
N GLY A 321 5.64 -16.98 20.30
CA GLY A 321 4.47 -16.28 19.77
C GLY A 321 4.25 -16.42 18.27
N PHE A 322 3.18 -15.77 17.80
CA PHE A 322 2.66 -15.85 16.45
C PHE A 322 2.06 -14.51 16.02
N ASN A 323 2.29 -14.11 14.77
CA ASN A 323 1.60 -12.98 14.14
C ASN A 323 1.14 -13.37 12.73
N LYS A 324 -0.11 -13.01 12.41
CA LYS A 324 -0.73 -13.25 11.09
C LYS A 324 -0.97 -11.98 10.26
N ASN A 325 -0.51 -10.83 10.74
CA ASN A 325 -0.76 -9.55 10.10
C ASN A 325 0.42 -9.22 9.18
N PRO A 326 0.34 -9.48 7.86
CA PRO A 326 1.46 -9.26 6.96
C PRO A 326 1.79 -7.76 6.89
N HIS A 327 3.06 -7.42 6.70
CA HIS A 327 3.54 -6.04 6.56
C HIS A 327 3.27 -5.07 7.73
N ALA A 328 2.61 -5.52 8.80
CA ALA A 328 2.36 -4.74 9.99
C ALA A 328 3.44 -5.03 11.05
N PRO A 329 3.96 -4.00 11.75
CA PRO A 329 4.95 -4.22 12.80
C PRO A 329 4.35 -4.95 14.01
N PHE A 330 5.12 -5.82 14.65
CA PHE A 330 4.70 -6.50 15.89
C PHE A 330 5.88 -6.84 16.80
N THR A 331 5.58 -7.09 18.09
CA THR A 331 6.58 -7.47 19.10
C THR A 331 6.19 -8.77 19.77
N ILE A 332 7.14 -9.70 19.91
CA ILE A 332 6.97 -10.96 20.65
C ILE A 332 7.85 -10.95 21.90
N ASP A 333 7.26 -11.35 23.04
CA ASP A 333 7.99 -11.61 24.27
C ASP A 333 8.67 -12.99 24.19
N VAL A 334 9.99 -13.03 24.37
CA VAL A 334 10.82 -14.24 24.33
C VAL A 334 11.49 -14.51 25.68
N THR A 335 11.07 -13.81 26.74
CA THR A 335 11.73 -13.82 28.06
C THR A 335 11.86 -15.22 28.63
N LYS A 336 10.79 -16.02 28.56
CA LYS A 336 10.76 -17.37 29.13
C LYS A 336 11.69 -18.36 28.43
N ALA A 337 12.15 -18.02 27.23
CA ALA A 337 12.94 -18.90 26.37
C ALA A 337 14.43 -18.53 26.35
N VAL A 338 14.76 -17.25 26.50
CA VAL A 338 16.15 -16.76 26.53
C VAL A 338 16.86 -17.19 27.82
N LYS A 339 18.11 -17.63 27.67
CA LYS A 339 19.02 -18.05 28.74
C LYS A 339 20.24 -17.12 28.75
N PRO A 340 20.31 -16.18 29.70
CA PRO A 340 21.49 -15.34 29.90
C PRO A 340 22.75 -16.16 30.22
N GLY A 341 23.91 -15.67 29.78
CA GLY A 341 25.20 -16.36 29.88
C GLY A 341 25.42 -17.47 28.84
N GLN A 342 24.54 -17.57 27.84
CA GLN A 342 24.60 -18.59 26.79
C GLN A 342 24.34 -17.98 25.41
N VAL A 343 24.74 -18.71 24.37
CA VAL A 343 24.27 -18.47 23.00
C VAL A 343 22.86 -19.03 22.88
N ASN A 344 21.93 -18.17 22.48
CA ASN A 344 20.52 -18.48 22.32
C ASN A 344 20.20 -18.66 20.84
N GLU A 345 19.51 -19.73 20.49
CA GLU A 345 19.04 -19.97 19.13
C GLU A 345 17.64 -19.35 18.94
N ILE A 346 17.50 -18.50 17.94
CA ILE A 346 16.23 -17.91 17.53
C ILE A 346 15.83 -18.56 16.21
N ARG A 347 14.61 -19.09 16.14
CA ARG A 347 13.98 -19.59 14.93
C ARG A 347 12.73 -18.78 14.61
N VAL A 348 12.60 -18.42 13.34
CA VAL A 348 11.44 -17.69 12.81
C VAL A 348 10.82 -18.53 11.70
N GLY A 349 9.64 -19.07 11.96
CA GLY A 349 8.86 -19.84 11.00
C GLY A 349 8.01 -18.93 10.15
N ILE A 350 8.19 -18.97 8.83
CA ILE A 350 7.40 -18.18 7.88
C ILE A 350 6.56 -19.12 7.01
N ARG A 351 5.25 -18.89 7.01
CA ARG A 351 4.38 -19.25 5.89
C ARG A 351 4.33 -18.06 4.95
N ASP A 352 4.72 -18.29 3.71
CA ASP A 352 4.93 -17.24 2.72
C ASP A 352 3.63 -16.68 2.14
N ALA A 353 3.74 -15.77 1.16
CA ALA A 353 2.59 -15.10 0.57
C ALA A 353 1.58 -16.05 -0.09
N TRP A 354 1.93 -17.28 -0.48
CA TRP A 354 0.97 -18.23 -1.07
C TRP A 354 -0.07 -18.72 -0.08
N TYR A 355 0.22 -18.66 1.22
CA TYR A 355 -0.78 -18.90 2.26
C TYR A 355 -1.85 -17.79 2.33
N ALA A 356 -1.72 -16.71 1.56
CA ALA A 356 -2.77 -15.72 1.42
C ALA A 356 -3.96 -16.22 0.61
N TYR A 357 -3.79 -17.22 -0.27
CA TYR A 357 -4.89 -17.78 -1.04
C TYR A 357 -5.93 -18.45 -0.13
N THR A 358 -7.18 -18.43 -0.59
CA THR A 358 -8.31 -18.99 0.15
C THR A 358 -8.07 -20.48 0.46
N ALA A 359 -8.05 -20.81 1.75
CA ALA A 359 -7.99 -22.17 2.24
C ALA A 359 -9.40 -22.72 2.51
N SER A 360 -9.54 -24.04 2.49
CA SER A 360 -10.74 -24.73 2.97
C SER A 360 -10.36 -25.69 4.08
N PRO A 361 -10.97 -25.60 5.29
CA PRO A 361 -10.70 -26.51 6.39
C PRO A 361 -11.00 -27.99 6.06
N THR A 362 -11.94 -28.24 5.16
CA THR A 362 -12.38 -29.59 4.75
C THR A 362 -11.76 -30.04 3.43
N ASN A 363 -11.07 -29.16 2.71
CA ASN A 363 -10.42 -29.45 1.44
C ASN A 363 -9.03 -28.75 1.35
N PRO A 364 -8.00 -29.30 2.02
CA PRO A 364 -6.66 -28.71 2.03
C PRO A 364 -5.99 -28.68 0.63
N MET A 365 -6.45 -29.53 -0.29
CA MET A 365 -5.97 -29.54 -1.68
C MET A 365 -6.30 -28.23 -2.42
N LYS A 366 -7.35 -27.49 -1.98
CA LYS A 366 -7.67 -26.18 -2.53
C LYS A 366 -6.48 -25.22 -2.43
N LEU A 367 -5.87 -25.11 -1.25
CA LEU A 367 -4.69 -24.27 -1.05
C LEU A 367 -3.44 -24.89 -1.67
N ARG A 368 -3.24 -26.22 -1.53
CA ARG A 368 -2.04 -26.91 -2.04
C ARG A 368 -1.82 -26.73 -3.55
N LYS A 369 -2.88 -26.61 -4.33
CA LYS A 369 -2.80 -26.38 -5.79
C LYS A 369 -2.28 -24.98 -6.15
N TRP A 370 -2.38 -24.00 -5.26
CA TRP A 370 -1.84 -22.67 -5.51
C TRP A 370 -0.30 -22.62 -5.38
N PHE A 371 0.32 -23.54 -4.64
CA PHE A 371 1.79 -23.53 -4.40
C PHE A 371 2.62 -23.59 -5.69
N ASN A 372 2.07 -24.14 -6.78
CA ASN A 372 2.80 -24.26 -8.05
C ASN A 372 2.57 -23.03 -8.97
N ILE A 373 1.83 -22.02 -8.52
CA ILE A 373 1.57 -20.80 -9.30
C ILE A 373 2.88 -20.01 -9.42
N PRO A 374 3.37 -19.71 -10.63
CA PRO A 374 4.57 -18.90 -10.80
C PRO A 374 4.35 -17.46 -10.31
N LEU A 375 5.39 -16.85 -9.72
CA LEU A 375 5.34 -15.46 -9.27
C LEU A 375 5.04 -14.46 -10.41
N SER A 376 5.29 -14.81 -11.67
CA SER A 376 4.91 -13.97 -12.82
C SER A 376 3.38 -13.81 -12.99
N PHE A 377 2.57 -14.63 -12.33
CA PHE A 377 1.10 -14.59 -12.39
C PHE A 377 0.46 -13.81 -11.24
N VAL A 378 1.24 -13.50 -10.21
CA VAL A 378 0.80 -12.77 -9.03
C VAL A 378 0.31 -11.36 -9.36
N GLY A 379 0.77 -10.77 -10.48
CA GLY A 379 0.27 -9.49 -11.02
C GLY A 379 -0.71 -9.61 -12.18
N ASN A 380 -1.02 -10.83 -12.65
CA ASN A 380 -1.88 -11.06 -13.82
C ASN A 380 -3.34 -11.20 -13.40
N GLY A 381 -3.93 -10.09 -12.99
CA GLY A 381 -5.34 -10.00 -12.62
C GLY A 381 -5.65 -10.40 -11.17
N PHE A 382 -6.94 -10.51 -10.89
CA PHE A 382 -7.48 -10.64 -9.54
C PHE A 382 -7.23 -12.02 -8.93
N GLN A 383 -6.92 -12.04 -7.63
CA GLN A 383 -6.54 -13.26 -6.90
C GLN A 383 -7.60 -13.65 -5.85
N ASP A 384 -7.79 -14.96 -5.64
CA ASP A 384 -8.69 -15.53 -4.62
C ASP A 384 -8.01 -15.54 -3.24
N LEU A 385 -7.94 -14.38 -2.57
CA LEU A 385 -7.19 -14.20 -1.32
C LEU A 385 -8.08 -14.08 -0.07
N SER A 386 -7.64 -14.71 1.01
CA SER A 386 -8.09 -14.50 2.39
C SER A 386 -7.25 -13.48 3.15
N TYR A 387 -6.17 -12.94 2.56
CA TYR A 387 -5.34 -11.88 3.14
C TYR A 387 -5.11 -10.75 2.14
N PRO A 388 -5.02 -9.49 2.59
CA PRO A 388 -4.90 -8.36 1.69
C PRO A 388 -3.44 -8.12 1.22
N VAL A 389 -2.96 -8.96 0.29
CA VAL A 389 -1.57 -8.93 -0.20
C VAL A 389 -1.43 -8.84 -1.74
N TRP A 390 -2.47 -8.43 -2.47
CA TRP A 390 -2.55 -8.47 -3.94
C TRP A 390 -1.30 -7.97 -4.71
N HIS A 391 -0.61 -6.93 -4.25
CA HIS A 391 0.62 -6.41 -4.88
C HIS A 391 1.86 -6.50 -3.98
N ALA A 392 1.80 -7.37 -2.97
CA ALA A 392 2.70 -7.38 -1.83
C ALA A 392 3.25 -8.79 -1.52
N TRP A 393 3.67 -9.52 -2.56
CA TRP A 393 3.95 -10.97 -2.51
C TRP A 393 5.36 -11.36 -2.06
N GLN A 394 6.21 -10.38 -1.74
CA GLN A 394 7.52 -10.68 -1.17
C GLN A 394 7.34 -11.48 0.10
N SER A 395 8.29 -12.36 0.38
CA SER A 395 8.13 -13.35 1.42
C SER A 395 9.40 -13.48 2.24
N GLY A 396 9.25 -13.64 3.55
CA GLY A 396 10.36 -13.72 4.49
C GLY A 396 10.42 -12.55 5.46
N ILE A 397 11.63 -12.28 5.95
CA ILE A 397 11.94 -11.21 6.90
C ILE A 397 12.37 -9.98 6.11
N LEU A 398 11.45 -9.04 5.92
CA LEU A 398 11.58 -7.94 4.94
C LEU A 398 12.27 -6.71 5.52
N VAL A 399 12.26 -6.55 6.85
CA VAL A 399 13.06 -5.57 7.59
C VAL A 399 13.67 -6.29 8.81
N ALA A 400 14.90 -5.92 9.17
CA ALA A 400 15.66 -6.60 10.22
C ALA A 400 14.92 -6.59 11.57
N PRO A 401 14.78 -7.74 12.24
CA PRO A 401 14.21 -7.77 13.57
C PRO A 401 15.23 -7.29 14.60
N THR A 402 14.73 -6.79 15.72
CA THR A 402 15.55 -6.24 16.80
C THR A 402 15.25 -6.95 18.11
N LEU A 403 16.27 -7.55 18.74
CA LEU A 403 16.17 -8.11 20.08
C LEU A 403 16.49 -7.02 21.11
N THR A 404 15.60 -6.84 22.08
CA THR A 404 15.76 -5.89 23.17
C THR A 404 15.66 -6.59 24.51
N ALA A 405 16.62 -6.35 25.40
CA ALA A 405 16.51 -6.65 26.82
C ALA A 405 16.04 -5.43 27.61
N ALA A 406 14.97 -5.59 28.37
CA ALA A 406 14.35 -4.56 29.19
C ALA A 406 14.28 -4.98 30.67
N GLY A 407 13.71 -4.12 31.52
CA GLY A 407 13.58 -4.40 32.96
C GLY A 407 12.74 -5.65 33.29
N SER A 408 12.90 -6.19 34.50
CA SER A 408 12.08 -7.30 35.02
C SER A 408 10.58 -6.95 35.11
N VAL A 409 10.29 -5.66 35.23
CA VAL A 409 9.00 -5.04 34.97
C VAL A 409 9.25 -3.88 34.03
N TYR A 410 8.56 -3.82 32.90
CA TYR A 410 8.87 -2.89 31.83
C TYR A 410 7.62 -2.37 31.12
N ALA A 411 7.75 -1.23 30.45
CA ALA A 411 6.69 -0.66 29.60
C ALA A 411 6.70 -1.34 28.22
N ALA A 412 5.79 -2.29 28.01
CA ALA A 412 5.67 -3.06 26.76
C ALA A 412 5.05 -2.26 25.60
N ASP A 413 4.20 -1.28 25.91
CA ASP A 413 3.61 -0.35 24.95
C ASP A 413 3.33 0.99 25.65
N VAL A 414 3.47 2.09 24.92
CA VAL A 414 3.27 3.47 25.41
C VAL A 414 2.49 4.24 24.36
N PHE A 415 1.30 4.68 24.70
CA PHE A 415 0.47 5.54 23.85
C PHE A 415 0.31 6.93 24.46
N VAL A 416 0.82 7.93 23.76
CA VAL A 416 0.84 9.33 24.19
C VAL A 416 -0.38 10.05 23.62
N LYS A 417 -1.22 10.62 24.49
CA LYS A 417 -2.49 11.27 24.14
C LYS A 417 -2.50 12.73 24.62
N PRO A 418 -1.82 13.66 23.91
CA PRO A 418 -1.91 15.08 24.23
C PRO A 418 -3.32 15.61 23.96
N SER A 419 -3.89 16.36 24.90
CA SER A 419 -5.06 17.22 24.65
C SER A 419 -4.64 18.68 24.74
N VAL A 420 -4.87 19.39 23.64
CA VAL A 420 -4.58 20.83 23.55
C VAL A 420 -5.70 21.63 24.21
N LYS A 421 -6.96 21.26 23.95
CA LYS A 421 -8.14 21.87 24.58
C LYS A 421 -8.06 21.86 26.10
N ASP A 422 -7.71 20.72 26.69
CA ASP A 422 -7.68 20.56 28.13
C ASP A 422 -6.30 20.86 28.75
N ARG A 423 -5.30 21.19 27.93
CA ARG A 423 -3.89 21.34 28.32
C ARG A 423 -3.41 20.21 29.22
N SER A 424 -3.66 18.99 28.78
CA SER A 424 -3.30 17.79 29.51
C SER A 424 -2.54 16.80 28.64
N LEU A 425 -1.73 15.98 29.27
CA LEU A 425 -1.04 14.86 28.65
C LEU A 425 -1.48 13.61 29.39
N ALA A 426 -2.22 12.74 28.70
CA ALA A 426 -2.48 11.39 29.18
C ALA A 426 -1.50 10.42 28.49
N THR A 427 -1.01 9.45 29.25
CA THR A 427 -0.17 8.37 28.73
C THR A 427 -0.75 7.06 29.21
N GLU A 428 -1.09 6.22 28.24
CA GLU A 428 -1.48 4.84 28.48
C GLU A 428 -0.24 3.95 28.36
N VAL A 429 0.14 3.30 29.45
CA VAL A 429 1.33 2.46 29.54
C VAL A 429 0.90 1.03 29.81
N THR A 430 1.24 0.12 28.90
CA THR A 430 1.06 -1.31 29.14
C THR A 430 2.30 -1.86 29.84
N LEU A 431 2.19 -2.12 31.14
CA LEU A 431 3.24 -2.75 31.93
C LEU A 431 3.23 -4.26 31.73
N SER A 432 4.41 -4.86 31.64
CA SER A 432 4.61 -6.32 31.66
C SER A 432 5.50 -6.69 32.83
N ASN A 433 5.10 -7.68 33.63
CA ASN A 433 5.87 -8.17 34.78
C ASN A 433 6.28 -9.63 34.58
N VAL A 434 7.59 -9.84 34.47
CA VAL A 434 8.23 -11.15 34.33
C VAL A 434 9.23 -11.42 35.46
N SER A 435 9.09 -10.69 36.57
CA SER A 435 10.03 -10.76 37.70
C SER A 435 9.91 -12.03 38.56
N GLY A 436 8.95 -12.92 38.26
CA GLY A 436 8.66 -14.13 39.03
C GLY A 436 7.84 -13.90 40.29
N LYS A 437 7.39 -12.66 40.55
CA LYS A 437 6.57 -12.28 41.70
C LYS A 437 5.70 -11.07 41.39
N ASN A 438 4.65 -10.88 42.18
CA ASN A 438 3.87 -9.64 42.10
C ASN A 438 4.75 -8.44 42.44
N ALA A 439 4.55 -7.34 41.74
CA ALA A 439 5.34 -6.13 41.87
C ALA A 439 4.45 -4.90 41.95
N ASP A 440 4.82 -3.95 42.80
CA ASP A 440 4.30 -2.59 42.73
C ASP A 440 5.24 -1.77 41.86
N ALA A 441 4.73 -1.31 40.72
CA ALA A 441 5.47 -0.56 39.73
C ALA A 441 5.06 0.91 39.79
N GLU A 442 5.99 1.79 40.15
CA GLU A 442 5.82 3.23 40.01
C GLU A 442 6.19 3.64 38.59
N VAL A 443 5.25 4.28 37.89
CA VAL A 443 5.44 4.81 36.53
C VAL A 443 5.62 6.31 36.62
N ALA A 444 6.77 6.79 36.14
CA ALA A 444 7.08 8.21 36.00
C ALA A 444 7.25 8.55 34.51
N CYS A 445 6.61 9.61 34.04
CA CYS A 445 6.72 10.05 32.65
C CYS A 445 7.27 11.48 32.60
N GLU A 446 8.41 11.64 31.93
CA GLU A 446 9.07 12.93 31.71
C GLU A 446 8.98 13.29 30.22
N VAL A 447 8.61 14.54 29.94
CA VAL A 447 8.63 15.10 28.59
C VAL A 447 9.97 15.77 28.37
N VAL A 448 10.71 15.26 27.40
CA VAL A 448 12.04 15.75 27.02
C VAL A 448 11.92 16.51 25.71
N ASP A 449 12.42 17.73 25.66
CA ASP A 449 12.56 18.49 24.41
C ASP A 449 13.60 17.80 23.52
N SER A 450 13.21 17.35 22.33
CA SER A 450 14.09 16.57 21.45
C SER A 450 15.25 17.38 20.87
N LYS A 451 15.18 18.71 20.92
CA LYS A 451 16.24 19.61 20.44
C LYS A 451 17.25 19.95 21.53
N THR A 452 16.81 20.19 22.77
CA THR A 452 17.71 20.58 23.87
C THR A 452 18.11 19.41 24.76
N GLY A 453 17.33 18.33 24.79
CA GLY A 453 17.50 17.20 25.72
C GLY A 453 17.01 17.48 27.15
N GLU A 454 16.41 18.64 27.40
CA GLU A 454 15.95 19.05 28.73
C GLU A 454 14.56 18.48 29.06
N VAL A 455 14.35 18.13 30.33
CA VAL A 455 13.01 17.77 30.83
C VAL A 455 12.20 19.04 31.03
N VAL A 456 11.17 19.25 30.21
CA VAL A 456 10.32 20.46 30.23
C VAL A 456 9.01 20.25 30.99
N HIS A 457 8.60 18.99 31.17
CA HIS A 457 7.39 18.64 31.92
C HIS A 457 7.54 17.24 32.53
N ALA A 458 6.88 16.99 33.66
CA ALA A 458 6.85 15.67 34.29
C ALA A 458 5.46 15.39 34.85
N ILE A 459 4.93 14.20 34.56
CA ILE A 459 3.68 13.72 35.12
C ILE A 459 3.95 13.16 36.51
N VAL A 460 3.07 13.48 37.47
CA VAL A 460 3.16 12.94 38.85
C VAL A 460 3.17 11.40 38.79
N PRO A 461 4.22 10.75 39.32
CA PRO A 461 4.32 9.30 39.28
C PRO A 461 3.17 8.62 40.01
N LYS A 462 2.72 7.48 39.50
CA LYS A 462 1.71 6.63 40.15
C LYS A 462 2.19 5.21 40.27
N THR A 463 1.86 4.58 41.40
CA THR A 463 2.18 3.18 41.66
C THR A 463 1.00 2.29 41.34
N PHE A 464 1.27 1.19 40.64
CA PHE A 464 0.27 0.21 40.25
C PHE A 464 0.72 -1.20 40.64
N PRO A 465 -0.17 -2.02 41.22
CA PRO A 465 0.11 -3.43 41.41
C PRO A 465 0.06 -4.14 40.05
N VAL A 466 1.11 -4.87 39.71
CA VAL A 466 1.25 -5.66 38.50
C VAL A 466 1.48 -7.12 38.89
N PRO A 467 0.51 -8.01 38.67
CA PRO A 467 0.67 -9.44 38.95
C PRO A 467 1.85 -10.04 38.19
N ASN A 468 2.45 -11.10 38.72
CA ASN A 468 3.45 -11.87 37.99
C ASN A 468 2.84 -12.46 36.70
N ASP A 469 3.66 -12.56 35.65
CA ASP A 469 3.27 -13.14 34.35
C ASP A 469 2.03 -12.48 33.71
N ALA A 470 1.80 -11.20 34.02
CA ALA A 470 0.66 -10.44 33.53
C ALA A 470 1.09 -9.15 32.82
N LYS A 471 0.27 -8.76 31.84
CA LYS A 471 0.25 -7.41 31.31
C LYS A 471 -0.86 -6.61 31.98
N LYS A 472 -0.59 -5.34 32.27
CA LYS A 472 -1.57 -4.40 32.82
C LYS A 472 -1.41 -3.04 32.18
N THR A 473 -2.46 -2.59 31.51
CA THR A 473 -2.54 -1.23 30.98
C THR A 473 -2.98 -0.27 32.07
N VAL A 474 -2.23 0.80 32.25
CA VAL A 474 -2.46 1.84 33.25
C VAL A 474 -2.38 3.21 32.60
N GLU A 475 -3.08 4.18 33.18
CA GLU A 475 -3.01 5.57 32.71
C GLU A 475 -2.36 6.46 33.77
N VAL A 476 -1.38 7.23 33.33
CA VAL A 476 -0.85 8.39 34.07
C VAL A 476 -1.16 9.65 33.28
N SER A 477 -1.52 10.72 33.98
CA SER A 477 -1.91 11.97 33.33
C SER A 477 -1.53 13.19 34.17
N GLY A 478 -1.23 14.28 33.48
CA GLY A 478 -0.83 15.56 34.08
C GLY A 478 -1.27 16.75 33.24
N LYS A 479 -1.34 17.93 33.86
CA LYS A 479 -1.56 19.21 33.17
C LYS A 479 -0.22 19.78 32.72
N TRP A 480 -0.18 20.39 31.54
CA TRP A 480 0.95 21.19 31.07
C TRP A 480 0.50 22.64 30.89
N GLU A 481 1.41 23.60 31.11
CA GLU A 481 1.06 25.03 30.99
C GLU A 481 1.55 25.63 29.67
N ASP A 482 2.82 25.38 29.31
CA ASP A 482 3.51 26.11 28.24
C ASP A 482 4.19 25.18 27.20
N ALA A 483 3.53 24.08 26.81
CA ALA A 483 4.07 23.20 25.77
C ALA A 483 4.09 23.89 24.39
N THR A 484 5.18 23.74 23.64
CA THR A 484 5.23 24.22 22.26
C THR A 484 4.52 23.21 21.37
N LEU A 485 3.42 23.63 20.76
CA LEU A 485 2.61 22.72 19.94
C LEU A 485 3.33 22.35 18.63
N TRP A 486 3.08 21.12 18.18
CA TRP A 486 3.43 20.70 16.83
C TRP A 486 2.46 21.36 15.84
N TRP A 487 3.03 22.04 14.84
CA TRP A 487 2.33 22.61 13.70
C TRP A 487 3.04 22.23 12.40
N PRO A 488 2.33 22.12 11.27
CA PRO A 488 2.99 21.83 9.98
C PRO A 488 4.05 22.87 9.57
N ASP A 489 3.93 24.12 10.03
CA ASP A 489 4.91 25.19 9.77
C ASP A 489 5.90 25.43 10.94
N ALA A 490 5.76 24.73 12.07
CA ALA A 490 6.76 24.60 13.13
C ALA A 490 6.56 23.25 13.83
N PRO A 491 7.11 22.16 13.25
CA PRO A 491 6.95 20.81 13.78
C PRO A 491 7.84 20.59 15.01
N HIS A 492 7.39 21.08 16.16
CA HIS A 492 8.13 20.90 17.40
C HIS A 492 7.92 19.49 17.96
N MET A 493 9.03 18.79 18.21
CA MET A 493 9.03 17.38 18.63
C MET A 493 9.55 17.22 20.05
N TYR A 494 8.95 16.26 20.76
CA TYR A 494 9.33 15.83 22.10
C TYR A 494 9.57 14.33 22.14
N THR A 495 10.18 13.89 23.23
CA THR A 495 10.32 12.48 23.59
C THR A 495 9.71 12.26 24.96
N LEU A 496 8.76 11.33 25.06
CA LEU A 496 8.23 10.90 26.36
C LEU A 496 9.15 9.82 26.92
N ARG A 497 9.90 10.14 27.96
CA ARG A 497 10.68 9.18 28.72
C ARG A 497 9.81 8.56 29.80
N THR A 498 9.46 7.29 29.62
CA THR A 498 8.71 6.49 30.59
C THR A 498 9.67 5.67 31.42
N THR A 499 9.70 5.93 32.72
CA THR A 499 10.55 5.25 33.71
C THR A 499 9.69 4.39 34.62
N VAL A 500 10.03 3.11 34.73
CA VAL A 500 9.40 2.18 35.69
C VAL A 500 10.33 1.97 36.87
N LYS A 501 9.82 2.14 38.10
CA LYS A 501 10.55 1.91 39.34
C LYS A 501 9.89 0.84 40.20
N MET A 502 10.71 0.09 40.92
CA MET A 502 10.28 -0.87 41.95
C MET A 502 11.06 -0.63 43.23
N GLY A 503 10.37 -0.41 44.35
CA GLY A 503 11.02 -0.14 45.65
C GLY A 503 11.99 1.04 45.59
N GLY A 504 11.64 2.09 44.85
CA GLY A 504 12.46 3.30 44.64
C GLY A 504 13.61 3.16 43.64
N LYS A 505 13.85 1.97 43.06
CA LYS A 505 14.92 1.75 42.07
C LYS A 505 14.34 1.69 40.66
N THR A 506 14.99 2.38 39.72
CA THR A 506 14.64 2.27 38.29
C THR A 506 14.96 0.88 37.76
N VAL A 507 13.99 0.25 37.11
CA VAL A 507 14.10 -1.10 36.52
C VAL A 507 14.02 -1.09 34.99
N ASP A 508 13.29 -0.14 34.39
CA ASP A 508 13.14 0.04 32.95
C ASP A 508 13.00 1.52 32.59
N VAL A 509 13.52 1.89 31.42
CA VAL A 509 13.33 3.20 30.78
C VAL A 509 13.07 2.98 29.30
N THR A 510 12.01 3.60 28.77
CA THR A 510 11.72 3.62 27.34
C THR A 510 11.40 5.04 26.88
N GLU A 511 11.72 5.35 25.63
CA GLU A 511 11.51 6.66 25.03
C GLU A 511 10.57 6.55 23.82
N THR A 512 9.57 7.43 23.76
CA THR A 512 8.54 7.45 22.71
C THR A 512 8.48 8.84 22.09
N PRO A 513 8.83 9.02 20.80
CA PRO A 513 8.69 10.30 20.11
C PRO A 513 7.22 10.71 20.00
N PHE A 514 6.94 12.01 20.17
CA PHE A 514 5.61 12.58 19.96
C PHE A 514 5.67 14.10 19.76
N GLY A 515 4.55 14.72 19.39
CA GLY A 515 4.38 16.18 19.38
C GLY A 515 3.07 16.57 20.06
N PHE A 516 3.05 17.68 20.80
CA PHE A 516 1.80 18.18 21.38
C PHE A 516 0.91 18.75 20.27
N ARG A 517 -0.11 17.98 19.90
CA ARG A 517 -1.15 18.42 18.98
C ARG A 517 -2.44 17.63 19.19
N GLU A 518 -3.55 18.21 18.81
CA GLU A 518 -4.87 17.59 18.92
C GLU A 518 -5.65 17.76 17.61
N TRP A 519 -6.10 16.64 17.02
CA TRP A 519 -7.11 16.66 15.97
C TRP A 519 -8.50 16.50 16.59
N SER A 520 -9.46 17.23 16.04
CA SER A 520 -10.88 17.04 16.36
C SER A 520 -11.74 17.51 15.18
N THR A 521 -13.05 17.44 15.35
CA THR A 521 -14.01 17.99 14.38
C THR A 521 -15.00 18.90 15.10
N GLN A 522 -15.46 19.91 14.37
CA GLN A 522 -16.58 20.76 14.77
C GLN A 522 -17.57 20.81 13.60
N GLY A 523 -18.61 19.98 13.67
CA GLY A 523 -19.53 19.77 12.54
C GLY A 523 -18.77 19.26 11.31
N LYS A 524 -18.80 20.03 10.22
CA LYS A 524 -18.12 19.68 8.96
C LYS A 524 -16.64 20.03 8.92
N ASP A 525 -16.10 20.67 9.95
CA ASP A 525 -14.75 21.22 9.90
C ASP A 525 -13.77 20.32 10.66
N PHE A 526 -12.61 20.06 10.05
CA PHE A 526 -11.47 19.51 10.77
C PHE A 526 -10.82 20.61 11.61
N MET A 527 -10.35 20.25 12.80
CA MET A 527 -9.64 21.17 13.69
C MET A 527 -8.27 20.59 14.04
N LEU A 528 -7.23 21.42 13.93
CA LEU A 528 -5.89 21.14 14.46
C LEU A 528 -5.60 22.16 15.57
N ASN A 529 -5.37 21.69 16.79
CA ASN A 529 -5.08 22.53 17.96
C ASN A 529 -6.14 23.62 18.21
N GLY A 530 -7.41 23.32 17.89
CA GLY A 530 -8.52 24.27 18.00
C GLY A 530 -8.67 25.25 16.83
N VAL A 531 -7.81 25.19 15.81
CA VAL A 531 -7.88 26.01 14.59
C VAL A 531 -8.46 25.20 13.43
N LYS A 532 -9.37 25.79 12.66
CA LYS A 532 -9.98 25.15 11.48
C LYS A 532 -8.90 24.81 10.45
N TRP A 533 -8.92 23.57 9.97
CA TRP A 533 -7.96 23.01 9.02
C TRP A 533 -8.63 22.73 7.68
N HIS A 534 -7.97 23.16 6.61
CA HIS A 534 -8.30 22.81 5.23
C HIS A 534 -7.09 22.16 4.54
N GLY A 535 -7.26 20.96 4.01
CA GLY A 535 -6.21 20.24 3.29
C GLY A 535 -6.33 20.36 1.78
N TRP A 536 -5.23 20.55 1.08
CA TRP A 536 -5.16 20.33 -0.37
C TRP A 536 -3.86 19.64 -0.75
N ALA A 537 -3.98 18.70 -1.69
CA ALA A 537 -2.88 17.92 -2.23
C ALA A 537 -3.05 17.71 -3.74
N ASP A 538 -1.96 17.31 -4.38
CA ASP A 538 -1.87 16.82 -5.76
C ASP A 538 -0.77 15.75 -5.79
N LEU A 539 -0.65 15.00 -6.88
CA LEU A 539 0.47 14.10 -7.11
C LEU A 539 1.78 14.92 -7.13
N THR A 540 2.53 14.83 -6.03
CA THR A 540 3.79 15.56 -5.86
C THR A 540 4.92 14.71 -6.43
N GLY A 541 5.64 15.25 -7.41
CA GLY A 541 6.80 14.58 -8.02
C GLY A 541 8.07 14.67 -7.17
N GLY A 542 9.05 13.82 -7.48
CA GLY A 542 10.37 13.78 -6.87
C GLY A 542 10.88 12.35 -6.75
N SER A 543 12.17 12.13 -7.04
CA SER A 543 12.78 10.79 -6.98
C SER A 543 13.48 10.51 -5.65
N THR A 544 13.65 11.55 -4.83
CA THR A 544 14.25 11.49 -3.49
C THR A 544 13.33 12.20 -2.48
N PRO A 545 13.40 11.86 -1.19
CA PRO A 545 12.64 12.55 -0.15
C PRO A 545 12.84 14.07 -0.16
N GLU A 546 14.07 14.54 -0.32
CA GLU A 546 14.41 15.97 -0.31
C GLU A 546 13.80 16.70 -1.50
N GLU A 547 13.86 16.10 -2.69
CA GLU A 547 13.24 16.65 -3.90
C GLU A 547 11.72 16.71 -3.77
N TRP A 548 11.12 15.64 -3.25
CA TRP A 548 9.68 15.56 -3.04
C TRP A 548 9.20 16.63 -2.04
N ILE A 549 9.91 16.80 -0.91
CA ILE A 549 9.59 17.82 0.10
C ILE A 549 9.74 19.23 -0.48
N LYS A 550 10.78 19.47 -1.28
CA LYS A 550 10.94 20.76 -1.98
C LYS A 550 9.77 21.04 -2.90
N ASN A 551 9.29 20.04 -3.64
CA ASN A 551 8.14 20.18 -4.53
C ASN A 551 6.84 20.39 -3.75
N TYR A 552 6.60 19.61 -2.69
CA TYR A 552 5.49 19.77 -1.76
C TYR A 552 5.37 21.22 -1.24
N ARG A 553 6.50 21.80 -0.81
CA ARG A 553 6.58 23.20 -0.33
C ARG A 553 6.38 24.20 -1.47
N LYS A 554 7.01 23.97 -2.63
CA LYS A 554 6.92 24.84 -3.81
C LYS A 554 5.48 24.98 -4.31
N THR A 555 4.72 23.89 -4.30
CA THR A 555 3.33 23.85 -4.78
C THR A 555 2.31 24.15 -3.67
N GLY A 556 2.78 24.44 -2.45
CA GLY A 556 1.93 24.86 -1.34
C GLY A 556 0.95 23.78 -0.87
N GLN A 557 1.27 22.50 -1.05
CA GLN A 557 0.45 21.41 -0.54
C GLN A 557 0.35 21.47 0.99
N ARG A 558 -0.73 20.93 1.54
CA ARG A 558 -0.97 20.92 3.00
C ARG A 558 -1.05 19.55 3.62
N PHE A 559 -1.18 18.50 2.83
CA PHE A 559 -1.04 17.12 3.31
C PHE A 559 -0.44 16.22 2.23
N ALA A 560 0.06 15.06 2.66
CA ALA A 560 0.50 13.98 1.80
C ALA A 560 -0.38 12.75 1.96
N ARG A 561 -0.46 11.95 0.91
CA ARG A 561 -1.01 10.61 0.96
C ARG A 561 0.12 9.63 1.26
N SER A 562 -0.01 8.85 2.33
CA SER A 562 0.94 7.80 2.69
C SER A 562 0.25 6.44 2.71
N PHE A 563 0.43 5.69 1.64
CA PHE A 563 -0.24 4.41 1.41
C PHE A 563 0.31 3.24 2.21
N GLY A 564 -0.51 2.22 2.40
CA GLY A 564 -0.03 0.90 2.77
C GLY A 564 0.69 0.21 1.62
N TYR A 565 1.29 -0.92 1.94
CA TYR A 565 2.28 -1.60 1.11
C TYR A 565 1.78 -2.05 -0.28
N ALA A 566 0.52 -2.48 -0.40
CA ALA A 566 -0.03 -2.95 -1.68
C ALA A 566 -0.34 -1.81 -2.67
N GLN A 567 -0.35 -0.55 -2.24
CA GLN A 567 -0.70 0.61 -3.05
C GLN A 567 0.50 1.54 -3.29
N GLY A 568 1.25 1.86 -2.23
CA GLY A 568 2.34 2.84 -2.28
C GLY A 568 3.66 2.28 -2.79
N GLY A 569 3.67 1.04 -3.25
CA GLY A 569 4.88 0.26 -3.36
C GLY A 569 5.47 -0.07 -1.99
N GLN A 570 6.51 -0.89 -2.04
CA GLN A 570 7.12 -1.50 -0.86
C GLN A 570 7.76 -0.47 0.09
N LYS A 571 8.19 0.67 -0.47
CA LYS A 571 8.92 1.73 0.20
C LYS A 571 8.46 3.10 -0.31
N TRP A 572 8.39 4.10 0.56
CA TRP A 572 8.17 5.48 0.15
C TRP A 572 9.49 6.12 -0.28
N LEU A 573 9.68 6.34 -1.58
CA LEU A 573 10.90 6.93 -2.15
C LEU A 573 12.19 6.23 -1.66
N GLY A 574 12.16 4.90 -1.57
CA GLY A 574 13.28 4.07 -1.10
C GLY A 574 13.39 3.94 0.43
N MET A 575 12.56 4.63 1.21
CA MET A 575 12.51 4.51 2.67
C MET A 575 11.39 3.59 3.15
N ASP A 576 11.67 2.84 4.21
CA ASP A 576 10.63 2.08 4.91
C ASP A 576 9.63 3.04 5.56
N TYR A 577 8.37 2.61 5.69
CA TYR A 577 7.29 3.51 6.12
C TYR A 577 7.48 4.10 7.52
N ALA A 578 8.11 3.38 8.46
CA ALA A 578 8.44 3.93 9.78
C ALA A 578 9.40 5.13 9.66
N ALA A 579 10.45 5.03 8.84
CA ALA A 579 11.38 6.12 8.59
C ALA A 579 10.73 7.29 7.84
N ALA A 580 9.79 7.02 6.94
CA ALA A 580 9.02 8.04 6.26
C ALA A 580 8.11 8.82 7.24
N LEU A 581 7.43 8.14 8.16
CA LEU A 581 6.61 8.77 9.21
C LEU A 581 7.45 9.64 10.15
N ASP A 582 8.62 9.15 10.58
CA ASP A 582 9.58 9.93 11.36
C ASP A 582 10.02 11.20 10.61
N LEU A 583 10.21 11.12 9.30
CA LEU A 583 10.54 12.29 8.47
C LEU A 583 9.36 13.26 8.40
N TYR A 584 8.13 12.77 8.21
CA TYR A 584 6.94 13.61 8.17
C TYR A 584 6.72 14.37 9.47
N ASP A 585 6.95 13.72 10.61
CA ASP A 585 6.88 14.33 11.93
C ASP A 585 7.85 15.52 12.06
N ARG A 586 9.11 15.32 11.66
CA ARG A 586 10.16 16.36 11.75
C ARG A 586 10.00 17.48 10.72
N GLU A 587 9.48 17.17 9.53
CA GLU A 587 9.37 18.14 8.42
C GLU A 587 8.02 18.86 8.36
N GLY A 588 7.09 18.52 9.26
CA GLY A 588 5.78 19.17 9.35
C GLY A 588 4.83 18.76 8.24
N ILE A 589 4.92 17.51 7.78
CA ILE A 589 4.09 16.98 6.71
C ILE A 589 2.90 16.27 7.33
N VAL A 590 1.70 16.83 7.15
CA VAL A 590 0.47 16.17 7.58
C VAL A 590 0.19 15.01 6.64
N VAL A 591 -0.19 13.85 7.18
CA VAL A 591 -0.48 12.68 6.34
C VAL A 591 -1.86 12.09 6.58
N ARG A 592 -2.54 11.77 5.48
CA ARG A 592 -3.55 10.72 5.47
C ARG A 592 -2.80 9.39 5.41
N ARG A 593 -2.89 8.60 6.48
CA ARG A 593 -2.25 7.29 6.57
C ARG A 593 -3.24 6.22 6.13
N SER A 594 -3.01 5.65 4.95
CA SER A 594 -3.90 4.64 4.37
C SER A 594 -3.47 3.23 4.72
N GLY A 595 -4.44 2.32 4.77
CA GLY A 595 -4.27 0.88 4.88
C GLY A 595 -3.75 0.24 3.61
N ILE A 596 -3.76 -1.09 3.59
CA ILE A 596 -3.23 -1.90 2.48
C ILE A 596 -4.27 -2.23 1.41
N LEU A 597 -5.55 -2.10 1.71
CA LEU A 597 -6.61 -2.60 0.83
C LEU A 597 -6.85 -1.62 -0.33
N ASP A 598 -6.79 -2.14 -1.56
CA ASP A 598 -6.96 -1.37 -2.79
C ASP A 598 -8.04 -1.98 -3.71
N GLY A 599 -9.02 -1.17 -4.07
CA GLY A 599 -10.03 -1.48 -5.06
C GLY A 599 -9.46 -1.84 -6.44
N GLU A 600 -8.39 -1.21 -6.90
CA GLU A 600 -7.82 -1.57 -8.22
C GLU A 600 -7.28 -3.01 -8.26
N ALA A 601 -6.88 -3.55 -7.10
CA ALA A 601 -6.17 -4.81 -6.99
C ALA A 601 -7.08 -6.06 -6.80
N ILE A 602 -8.31 -5.89 -6.31
CA ILE A 602 -9.13 -7.00 -5.76
C ILE A 602 -10.14 -7.58 -6.76
N GLY A 603 -10.75 -6.73 -7.59
CA GLY A 603 -11.73 -7.11 -8.62
C GLY A 603 -12.87 -7.97 -8.10
N TYR A 604 -13.22 -9.06 -8.80
CA TYR A 604 -14.38 -9.92 -8.54
C TYR A 604 -14.20 -10.89 -7.37
N ASN A 605 -12.97 -11.20 -6.97
CA ASN A 605 -12.65 -12.27 -6.03
C ASN A 605 -12.80 -11.91 -4.54
N ALA A 606 -13.32 -10.74 -4.19
CA ALA A 606 -13.73 -10.39 -2.82
C ALA A 606 -15.10 -10.97 -2.40
N ILE A 607 -15.85 -11.57 -3.33
CA ILE A 607 -17.02 -12.42 -3.05
C ILE A 607 -16.56 -13.86 -2.89
N GLU A 608 -17.16 -14.60 -1.96
CA GLU A 608 -16.86 -16.01 -1.80
C GLU A 608 -17.47 -16.80 -2.97
N SER A 609 -16.69 -17.66 -3.62
CA SER A 609 -17.16 -18.50 -4.73
C SER A 609 -17.34 -19.96 -4.32
N ASP A 610 -16.76 -20.35 -3.19
CA ASP A 610 -16.83 -21.70 -2.66
C ASP A 610 -18.13 -21.91 -1.86
N PRO A 611 -19.02 -22.83 -2.31
CA PRO A 611 -20.28 -23.08 -1.63
C PRO A 611 -20.13 -23.54 -0.18
N GLU A 612 -19.06 -24.28 0.14
CA GLU A 612 -18.82 -24.77 1.50
C GLU A 612 -18.40 -23.63 2.42
N LEU A 613 -17.58 -22.69 1.92
CA LEU A 613 -17.19 -21.51 2.69
C LEU A 613 -18.35 -20.52 2.86
N LYS A 614 -19.19 -20.32 1.84
CA LYS A 614 -20.43 -19.54 1.99
C LYS A 614 -21.31 -20.08 3.10
N LYS A 615 -21.49 -21.40 3.12
CA LYS A 615 -22.29 -22.10 4.14
C LYS A 615 -21.64 -22.01 5.53
N LEU A 616 -20.32 -22.18 5.60
CA LEU A 616 -19.56 -22.10 6.85
C LEU A 616 -19.70 -20.72 7.51
N TYR A 617 -19.57 -19.66 6.71
CA TYR A 617 -19.59 -18.28 7.20
C TYR A 617 -20.97 -17.63 7.18
N ASN A 618 -21.95 -18.27 6.54
CA ASN A 618 -23.28 -17.72 6.29
C ASN A 618 -23.22 -16.29 5.70
N SER A 619 -22.37 -16.11 4.69
CA SER A 619 -22.17 -14.83 3.99
C SER A 619 -21.75 -15.09 2.55
N GLU A 620 -22.12 -14.18 1.66
CA GLU A 620 -21.66 -14.15 0.27
C GLU A 620 -20.29 -13.45 0.15
N THR A 621 -19.85 -12.73 1.19
CA THR A 621 -18.57 -12.02 1.19
C THR A 621 -17.45 -12.88 1.79
N LYS A 622 -16.19 -12.56 1.46
CA LYS A 622 -15.03 -13.24 2.06
C LYS A 622 -14.78 -12.79 3.50
N VAL A 623 -15.38 -13.48 4.46
CA VAL A 623 -15.28 -13.17 5.89
C VAL A 623 -13.84 -13.25 6.42
N GLU A 624 -13.02 -14.20 5.96
CA GLU A 624 -11.61 -14.28 6.38
C GLU A 624 -10.80 -13.07 5.92
N LEU A 625 -10.98 -12.65 4.66
CA LEU A 625 -10.35 -11.45 4.12
C LEU A 625 -10.71 -10.21 4.95
N GLN A 626 -11.99 -10.04 5.27
CA GLN A 626 -12.46 -8.91 6.09
C GLN A 626 -11.87 -8.92 7.50
N ASN A 627 -11.83 -10.09 8.14
CA ASN A 627 -11.24 -10.23 9.48
C ASN A 627 -9.73 -9.95 9.46
N ASN A 628 -9.01 -10.47 8.47
CA ASN A 628 -7.57 -10.26 8.35
C ASN A 628 -7.25 -8.80 8.00
N TRP A 629 -8.07 -8.14 7.17
CA TRP A 629 -7.96 -6.70 6.91
C TRP A 629 -8.17 -5.87 8.19
N ARG A 630 -9.21 -6.18 8.98
CA ARG A 630 -9.45 -5.52 10.28
C ARG A 630 -8.25 -5.67 11.20
N ASP A 631 -7.79 -6.90 11.41
CA ASP A 631 -6.73 -7.22 12.38
C ASP A 631 -5.41 -6.55 11.97
N GLN A 632 -5.10 -6.54 10.67
CA GLN A 632 -3.93 -5.85 10.13
C GLN A 632 -4.02 -4.33 10.27
N MET A 633 -5.19 -3.73 10.01
CA MET A 633 -5.39 -2.29 10.22
C MET A 633 -5.20 -1.91 11.69
N VAL A 634 -5.74 -2.69 12.62
CA VAL A 634 -5.53 -2.46 14.06
C VAL A 634 -4.05 -2.57 14.41
N GLN A 635 -3.34 -3.58 13.90
CA GLN A 635 -1.92 -3.76 14.17
C GLN A 635 -1.08 -2.59 13.64
N GLN A 636 -1.36 -2.10 12.43
CA GLN A 636 -0.72 -0.91 11.87
C GLN A 636 -0.96 0.32 12.75
N VAL A 637 -2.22 0.57 13.16
CA VAL A 637 -2.58 1.73 13.99
C VAL A 637 -1.88 1.68 15.35
N LEU A 638 -1.85 0.52 16.01
CA LEU A 638 -1.15 0.35 17.29
C LEU A 638 0.34 0.70 17.19
N ALA A 639 0.98 0.33 16.08
CA ALA A 639 2.39 0.62 15.85
C ALA A 639 2.67 2.10 15.51
N GLU A 640 1.75 2.78 14.84
CA GLU A 640 1.99 4.10 14.23
C GLU A 640 1.28 5.27 14.97
N ARG A 641 0.39 5.01 15.95
CA ARG A 641 -0.49 6.03 16.58
C ARG A 641 0.20 7.18 17.32
N ASN A 642 1.49 7.09 17.63
CA ASN A 642 2.24 8.16 18.29
C ASN A 642 2.77 9.25 17.33
N HIS A 643 2.75 9.03 16.01
CA HIS A 643 3.24 10.01 15.02
C HIS A 643 2.34 11.26 14.92
N PRO A 644 2.80 12.47 15.31
CA PRO A 644 2.01 13.70 15.20
C PRO A 644 1.72 14.16 13.75
N SER A 645 2.40 13.62 12.74
CA SER A 645 2.09 13.88 11.33
C SER A 645 0.75 13.28 10.88
N ILE A 646 0.33 12.14 11.44
CA ILE A 646 -0.87 11.44 11.01
C ILE A 646 -2.12 12.24 11.39
N GLN A 647 -2.88 12.70 10.41
CA GLN A 647 -4.16 13.38 10.63
C GLN A 647 -5.28 12.39 10.93
N LEU A 648 -5.39 11.37 10.08
CA LEU A 648 -6.49 10.41 10.08
C LEU A 648 -6.07 9.10 9.43
N TRP A 649 -6.87 8.07 9.64
CA TRP A 649 -6.69 6.73 9.08
C TRP A 649 -7.63 6.51 7.90
N SER A 650 -7.10 6.26 6.69
CA SER A 650 -7.92 5.74 5.58
C SER A 650 -7.83 4.21 5.62
N ILE A 651 -8.94 3.50 5.80
CA ILE A 651 -8.89 2.05 6.07
C ILE A 651 -8.77 1.21 4.79
N GLU A 652 -9.14 1.79 3.65
CA GLU A 652 -9.04 1.22 2.31
C GLU A 652 -8.89 2.36 1.29
N ASN A 653 -8.58 1.99 0.05
CA ASN A 653 -8.75 2.85 -1.11
C ASN A 653 -9.64 2.21 -2.16
N GLU A 654 -10.62 2.96 -2.66
CA GLU A 654 -11.45 2.66 -3.83
C GLU A 654 -12.12 1.28 -3.85
N TRP A 655 -12.14 0.56 -2.74
CA TRP A 655 -12.79 -0.75 -2.72
C TRP A 655 -14.30 -0.59 -2.78
N LEU A 656 -14.83 0.31 -1.94
CA LEU A 656 -16.25 0.69 -2.03
C LEU A 656 -16.56 1.38 -3.36
N TYR A 657 -15.70 2.31 -3.79
CA TYR A 657 -15.91 3.18 -4.96
C TYR A 657 -15.79 2.46 -6.32
N ILE A 658 -14.83 1.56 -6.50
CA ILE A 658 -14.64 0.81 -7.75
C ILE A 658 -15.36 -0.53 -7.64
N ASN A 659 -14.88 -1.46 -6.81
CA ASN A 659 -15.33 -2.85 -6.90
C ASN A 659 -16.74 -3.02 -6.34
N CYS A 660 -17.01 -2.50 -5.14
CA CYS A 660 -18.30 -2.77 -4.53
C CYS A 660 -19.44 -2.14 -5.34
N ILE A 661 -19.28 -0.90 -5.83
CA ILE A 661 -20.34 -0.25 -6.63
C ILE A 661 -20.54 -0.91 -8.01
N ASN A 662 -19.46 -1.37 -8.65
CA ASN A 662 -19.53 -1.89 -10.03
C ASN A 662 -19.83 -3.40 -10.07
N LEU A 663 -19.24 -4.16 -9.16
CA LEU A 663 -19.23 -5.63 -9.20
C LEU A 663 -20.14 -6.23 -8.13
N TYR A 664 -20.31 -5.56 -6.99
CA TYR A 664 -20.96 -6.12 -5.80
C TYR A 664 -22.21 -5.35 -5.37
N GLY A 665 -22.92 -4.73 -6.31
CA GLY A 665 -24.04 -3.83 -6.03
C GLY A 665 -25.08 -4.39 -5.04
N GLY A 666 -25.38 -5.70 -5.10
CA GLY A 666 -26.30 -6.37 -4.19
C GLY A 666 -25.79 -6.59 -2.76
N LEU A 667 -24.49 -6.44 -2.51
CA LEU A 667 -23.81 -6.65 -1.22
C LEU A 667 -23.25 -5.35 -0.64
N MET A 668 -23.51 -4.19 -1.25
CA MET A 668 -22.99 -2.89 -0.82
C MET A 668 -23.26 -2.60 0.67
N ASP A 669 -24.48 -2.86 1.14
CA ASP A 669 -24.87 -2.59 2.52
C ASP A 669 -24.07 -3.48 3.51
N GLU A 670 -23.73 -4.72 3.11
CA GLU A 670 -22.85 -5.61 3.89
C GLU A 670 -21.41 -5.09 3.90
N PHE A 671 -20.84 -4.72 2.75
CA PHE A 671 -19.49 -4.15 2.68
C PHE A 671 -19.34 -2.85 3.49
N GLU A 672 -20.34 -1.97 3.44
CA GLU A 672 -20.36 -0.74 4.26
C GLU A 672 -20.42 -1.07 5.76
N THR A 673 -21.18 -2.10 6.16
CA THR A 673 -21.20 -2.60 7.54
C THR A 673 -19.82 -3.12 7.97
N ARG A 674 -19.14 -3.88 7.11
CA ARG A 674 -17.78 -4.39 7.40
C ARG A 674 -16.75 -3.27 7.50
N ALA A 675 -16.82 -2.27 6.62
CA ALA A 675 -15.98 -1.08 6.72
C ALA A 675 -16.20 -0.36 8.06
N LYS A 676 -17.45 -0.26 8.54
CA LYS A 676 -17.77 0.30 9.86
C LYS A 676 -17.15 -0.51 11.00
N GLU A 677 -17.20 -1.85 10.95
CA GLU A 677 -16.55 -2.72 11.94
C GLU A 677 -15.04 -2.48 12.03
N VAL A 678 -14.37 -2.27 10.88
CA VAL A 678 -12.95 -1.91 10.84
C VAL A 678 -12.71 -0.54 11.46
N MET A 679 -13.51 0.48 11.12
CA MET A 679 -13.38 1.80 11.73
C MET A 679 -13.58 1.77 13.25
N ASP A 680 -14.52 0.97 13.75
CA ASP A 680 -14.75 0.82 15.19
C ASP A 680 -13.57 0.13 15.90
N ALA A 681 -12.94 -0.83 15.24
CA ALA A 681 -11.72 -1.46 15.75
C ALA A 681 -10.54 -0.48 15.76
N VAL A 682 -10.38 0.33 14.70
CA VAL A 682 -9.37 1.39 14.61
C VAL A 682 -9.61 2.46 15.68
N ALA A 683 -10.85 2.92 15.89
CA ALA A 683 -11.18 3.93 16.90
C ALA A 683 -10.90 3.46 18.34
N LYS A 684 -10.98 2.14 18.60
CA LYS A 684 -10.56 1.55 19.88
C LYS A 684 -9.03 1.56 20.04
N ALA A 685 -8.29 1.34 18.95
CA ALA A 685 -6.82 1.38 18.94
C ALA A 685 -6.28 2.81 18.98
N ASP A 686 -6.95 3.77 18.36
CA ASP A 686 -6.60 5.19 18.37
C ASP A 686 -7.87 6.07 18.44
N PRO A 687 -8.28 6.50 19.65
CA PRO A 687 -9.41 7.41 19.83
C PRO A 687 -9.06 8.87 19.53
N THR A 688 -7.81 9.19 19.18
CA THR A 688 -7.34 10.57 18.99
C THR A 688 -7.43 11.05 17.54
N ARG A 689 -7.81 10.15 16.62
CA ARG A 689 -7.96 10.42 15.19
C ARG A 689 -9.21 9.74 14.65
N LEU A 690 -9.76 10.32 13.58
CA LEU A 690 -10.89 9.71 12.86
C LEU A 690 -10.40 8.73 11.79
N SER A 691 -11.31 7.87 11.34
CA SER A 691 -11.11 6.98 10.20
C SER A 691 -12.02 7.33 9.04
N MET A 692 -11.61 7.01 7.81
CA MET A 692 -12.43 7.18 6.60
C MET A 692 -12.27 5.99 5.66
N VAL A 693 -13.28 5.81 4.82
CA VAL A 693 -13.15 5.12 3.52
C VAL A 693 -12.67 6.15 2.49
N ASP A 694 -11.91 5.72 1.50
CA ASP A 694 -11.32 6.60 0.49
C ASP A 694 -12.04 6.34 -0.85
N GLY A 695 -13.18 7.01 -1.02
CA GLY A 695 -14.05 6.93 -2.19
C GLY A 695 -15.50 6.53 -1.87
N GLY A 696 -15.74 5.92 -0.70
CA GLY A 696 -17.06 5.43 -0.26
C GLY A 696 -17.99 6.44 0.42
N GLY A 697 -17.68 7.74 0.34
CA GLY A 697 -18.40 8.80 1.05
C GLY A 697 -18.47 8.52 2.55
N ALA A 698 -19.67 8.60 3.14
CA ALA A 698 -19.91 8.19 4.52
C ALA A 698 -20.72 6.89 4.65
N GLY A 699 -20.81 6.10 3.57
CA GLY A 699 -21.78 5.02 3.42
C GLY A 699 -23.19 5.57 3.17
N LYS A 700 -24.09 4.72 2.66
CA LYS A 700 -25.47 5.08 2.30
C LYS A 700 -26.26 5.61 3.50
N ASP A 701 -26.05 4.99 4.67
CA ASP A 701 -26.71 5.37 5.92
C ASP A 701 -25.88 6.33 6.78
N GLN A 702 -24.85 6.97 6.19
CA GLN A 702 -24.01 7.97 6.85
C GLN A 702 -23.28 7.44 8.11
N LEU A 703 -22.86 6.17 8.09
CA LEU A 703 -22.24 5.44 9.20
C LEU A 703 -20.80 5.89 9.53
N PHE A 704 -20.08 6.45 8.56
CA PHE A 704 -18.68 6.82 8.73
C PHE A 704 -18.52 8.25 9.27
N PRO A 705 -17.45 8.56 10.04
CA PRO A 705 -17.29 9.87 10.67
C PRO A 705 -16.78 10.94 9.70
N ILE A 706 -16.29 10.55 8.52
CA ILE A 706 -15.83 11.43 7.44
C ILE A 706 -16.57 11.02 6.17
N HIS A 707 -16.93 12.02 5.34
CA HIS A 707 -17.47 11.78 4.01
C HIS A 707 -16.31 11.77 3.01
N GLY A 708 -15.71 10.59 2.81
CA GLY A 708 -14.52 10.36 1.99
C GLY A 708 -14.89 10.05 0.54
N ASP A 709 -15.05 11.09 -0.29
CA ASP A 709 -15.51 10.99 -1.68
C ASP A 709 -14.36 10.84 -2.67
N HIS A 710 -14.62 10.19 -3.80
CA HIS A 710 -13.75 10.21 -4.97
C HIS A 710 -14.47 10.80 -6.19
N TYR A 711 -13.73 11.53 -7.02
CA TYR A 711 -14.13 12.06 -8.33
C TYR A 711 -15.45 12.83 -8.34
N VAL A 712 -15.56 13.83 -7.46
CA VAL A 712 -16.70 14.76 -7.40
C VAL A 712 -16.72 15.70 -8.61
N TYR A 713 -15.58 15.94 -9.25
CA TYR A 713 -15.50 16.59 -10.55
C TYR A 713 -16.37 15.86 -11.59
N SER A 714 -17.36 16.57 -12.14
CA SER A 714 -18.37 16.02 -13.05
C SER A 714 -17.89 15.43 -14.38
N GLY A 715 -16.59 15.51 -14.71
CA GLY A 715 -16.06 15.08 -16.02
C GLY A 715 -16.34 16.05 -17.18
N ASP A 716 -17.05 17.15 -16.92
CA ASP A 716 -17.52 18.10 -17.94
C ASP A 716 -16.98 19.52 -17.66
N PRO A 717 -15.90 19.94 -18.34
CA PRO A 717 -15.30 21.26 -18.16
C PRO A 717 -16.27 22.44 -18.37
N SER A 718 -17.35 22.26 -19.15
CA SER A 718 -18.28 23.35 -19.46
C SER A 718 -19.13 23.80 -18.26
N LYS A 719 -19.24 22.96 -17.23
CA LYS A 719 -19.94 23.27 -15.97
C LYS A 719 -19.11 24.15 -15.03
N TYR A 720 -17.83 24.35 -15.33
CA TYR A 720 -16.90 25.12 -14.51
C TYR A 720 -16.73 26.52 -15.07
N PRO A 721 -16.66 27.53 -14.20
CA PRO A 721 -16.41 27.44 -12.76
C PRO A 721 -17.65 27.21 -11.87
N ALA A 722 -18.88 27.36 -12.37
CA ALA A 722 -20.09 27.44 -11.53
C ALA A 722 -20.21 26.29 -10.52
N LEU A 723 -20.08 25.05 -10.99
CA LEU A 723 -20.23 23.85 -10.16
C LEU A 723 -19.18 23.73 -9.05
N ALA A 724 -17.98 24.32 -9.20
CA ALA A 724 -16.96 24.32 -8.15
C ALA A 724 -17.39 25.09 -6.90
N TYR A 725 -18.31 26.05 -7.04
CA TYR A 725 -18.81 26.90 -5.95
C TYR A 725 -20.17 26.44 -5.40
N GLU A 726 -20.69 25.32 -5.89
CA GLU A 726 -21.90 24.68 -5.40
C GLU A 726 -21.53 23.54 -4.44
N ASP A 727 -22.46 23.13 -3.58
CA ASP A 727 -22.19 22.05 -2.63
C ASP A 727 -21.99 20.69 -3.29
N ASN A 728 -22.53 20.49 -4.51
CA ASN A 728 -22.49 19.24 -5.28
C ASN A 728 -22.66 17.98 -4.40
N VAL A 729 -23.76 17.92 -3.63
CA VAL A 729 -23.97 16.92 -2.57
C VAL A 729 -24.13 15.50 -3.08
N ASP A 730 -24.48 15.32 -4.35
CA ASP A 730 -24.68 14.02 -5.00
C ASP A 730 -23.50 13.62 -5.90
N GLY A 731 -22.39 14.36 -5.86
CA GLY A 731 -21.22 14.15 -6.71
C GLY A 731 -20.40 12.89 -6.40
N GLY A 732 -20.59 12.25 -5.25
CA GLY A 732 -19.89 11.03 -4.84
C GLY A 732 -20.68 9.76 -5.16
N GLY A 733 -19.97 8.65 -5.43
CA GLY A 733 -20.57 7.30 -5.49
C GLY A 733 -21.71 7.12 -6.48
N ARG A 734 -21.68 7.84 -7.61
CA ARG A 734 -22.76 7.86 -8.61
C ARG A 734 -24.13 8.15 -8.00
N GLY A 735 -24.16 9.03 -6.99
CA GLY A 735 -25.37 9.42 -6.26
C GLY A 735 -25.76 8.53 -5.09
N ARG A 736 -25.02 7.44 -4.81
CA ARG A 736 -25.27 6.59 -3.63
C ARG A 736 -24.91 7.29 -2.32
N TRP A 737 -23.78 8.00 -2.30
CA TRP A 737 -23.26 8.64 -1.09
C TRP A 737 -23.50 10.13 -1.12
N LYS A 738 -24.59 10.57 -0.48
CA LYS A 738 -24.97 11.98 -0.43
C LYS A 738 -24.26 12.69 0.71
N TRP A 739 -23.63 13.84 0.45
CA TRP A 739 -23.02 14.61 1.53
C TRP A 739 -24.08 15.32 2.38
N ASP A 740 -24.16 14.97 3.66
CA ASP A 740 -25.15 15.51 4.59
C ASP A 740 -24.74 16.82 5.27
N LYS A 741 -23.52 17.30 5.00
CA LYS A 741 -22.93 18.53 5.55
C LYS A 741 -22.83 18.58 7.07
N LYS A 742 -22.95 17.44 7.75
CA LYS A 742 -22.80 17.35 9.22
C LYS A 742 -21.41 16.88 9.63
N ARG A 743 -20.67 16.31 8.69
CA ARG A 743 -19.32 15.78 8.88
C ARG A 743 -18.38 16.28 7.79
N PRO A 744 -17.06 16.27 8.04
CA PRO A 744 -16.10 16.74 7.06
C PRO A 744 -16.20 16.00 5.74
N ARG A 745 -16.09 16.78 4.66
CA ARG A 745 -15.94 16.26 3.31
C ARG A 745 -14.45 16.20 2.98
N TYR A 746 -13.98 15.02 2.64
CA TYR A 746 -12.60 14.75 2.25
C TYR A 746 -12.63 14.15 0.85
N LEU A 747 -12.16 14.88 -0.16
CA LEU A 747 -12.04 14.33 -1.51
C LEU A 747 -10.73 13.56 -1.61
N GLY A 748 -10.86 12.25 -1.53
CA GLY A 748 -9.77 11.33 -1.41
C GLY A 748 -8.85 11.29 -2.63
N GLU A 749 -9.50 11.37 -3.79
CA GLU A 749 -8.99 11.60 -5.13
C GLU A 749 -10.05 12.40 -5.88
N ASP A 750 -9.64 13.42 -6.62
CA ASP A 750 -10.55 14.20 -7.43
C ASP A 750 -9.83 14.74 -8.66
N TYR A 751 -10.61 15.11 -9.68
CA TYR A 751 -10.12 15.69 -10.92
C TYR A 751 -8.90 14.95 -11.53
N PHE A 752 -9.14 13.75 -12.03
CA PHE A 752 -8.17 13.04 -12.88
C PHE A 752 -8.29 13.54 -14.32
N ALA A 753 -7.20 14.06 -14.89
CA ALA A 753 -7.17 14.56 -16.27
C ALA A 753 -6.20 13.83 -17.21
N THR A 754 -5.65 12.69 -16.80
CA THR A 754 -4.77 11.90 -17.66
C THR A 754 -5.58 11.16 -18.71
N GLY A 755 -5.27 11.35 -19.99
CA GLY A 755 -5.93 10.63 -21.10
C GLY A 755 -7.05 11.40 -21.82
N ILE A 756 -7.40 12.61 -21.37
CA ILE A 756 -8.56 13.35 -21.88
C ILE A 756 -8.30 13.99 -23.26
N ASN A 757 -9.38 14.17 -24.03
CA ASN A 757 -9.40 14.74 -25.36
C ASN A 757 -9.25 16.29 -25.30
N PRO A 758 -8.30 16.89 -26.02
CA PRO A 758 -8.15 18.35 -26.06
C PRO A 758 -9.42 19.14 -26.40
N ALA A 759 -10.34 18.55 -27.16
CA ALA A 759 -11.62 19.17 -27.51
C ALA A 759 -12.49 19.45 -26.27
N ASP A 760 -12.47 18.56 -25.27
CA ASP A 760 -13.29 18.70 -24.05
C ASP A 760 -12.91 19.96 -23.25
N TYR A 761 -11.65 20.37 -23.37
CA TYR A 761 -11.11 21.55 -22.69
C TYR A 761 -11.13 22.82 -23.53
N ALA A 762 -11.54 22.77 -24.80
CA ALA A 762 -11.57 23.95 -25.66
C ALA A 762 -12.51 25.05 -25.12
N PHE A 763 -13.54 24.67 -24.35
CA PHE A 763 -14.40 25.62 -23.66
C PHE A 763 -13.64 26.52 -22.67
N ILE A 764 -12.58 25.98 -22.05
CA ILE A 764 -11.75 26.69 -21.06
C ILE A 764 -10.48 27.26 -21.71
N GLY A 765 -9.76 26.45 -22.49
CA GLY A 765 -8.47 26.82 -23.10
C GLY A 765 -8.57 27.47 -24.47
N GLY A 766 -9.76 27.56 -25.05
CA GLY A 766 -9.95 28.07 -26.41
C GLY A 766 -9.26 27.20 -27.47
N GLU A 767 -8.92 27.83 -28.60
CA GLU A 767 -8.33 27.14 -29.75
C GLU A 767 -6.95 26.53 -29.46
N GLU A 768 -6.24 27.03 -28.44
CA GLU A 768 -4.91 26.52 -28.06
C GLU A 768 -4.95 25.03 -27.72
N THR A 769 -6.06 24.52 -27.19
CA THR A 769 -6.16 23.11 -26.82
C THR A 769 -6.01 22.20 -28.05
N PHE A 770 -6.46 22.63 -29.24
CA PHE A 770 -6.35 21.84 -30.46
C PHE A 770 -4.91 21.66 -30.96
N GLN A 771 -3.92 22.34 -30.37
CA GLN A 771 -2.50 22.09 -30.64
C GLN A 771 -1.99 20.78 -29.99
N GLY A 772 -2.81 20.14 -29.16
CA GLY A 772 -2.56 18.82 -28.57
C GLY A 772 -2.44 18.84 -27.05
N LYS A 773 -2.26 17.65 -26.46
CA LYS A 773 -2.30 17.42 -25.00
C LYS A 773 -1.35 18.33 -24.20
N GLY A 774 -0.20 18.71 -24.76
CA GLY A 774 0.74 19.63 -24.12
C GLY A 774 0.15 21.03 -23.92
N ALA A 775 -0.49 21.60 -24.94
CA ALA A 775 -1.14 22.91 -24.85
C ALA A 775 -2.40 22.87 -23.98
N THR A 776 -3.10 21.73 -23.96
CA THR A 776 -4.28 21.50 -23.09
C THR A 776 -3.96 21.59 -21.60
N LYS A 777 -2.71 21.34 -21.16
CA LYS A 777 -2.32 21.37 -19.74
C LYS A 777 -2.63 22.71 -19.06
N ASN A 778 -2.59 23.83 -19.80
CA ASN A 778 -2.96 25.13 -19.25
C ASN A 778 -4.44 25.23 -18.88
N ALA A 779 -5.32 24.68 -19.72
CA ALA A 779 -6.76 24.60 -19.44
C ALA A 779 -7.04 23.68 -18.25
N VAL A 780 -6.30 22.58 -18.15
CA VAL A 780 -6.36 21.64 -17.02
C VAL A 780 -5.97 22.32 -15.71
N GLY A 781 -4.82 22.99 -15.68
CA GLY A 781 -4.37 23.75 -14.51
C GLY A 781 -5.34 24.88 -14.14
N LEU A 782 -5.97 25.51 -15.12
CA LEU A 782 -6.99 26.53 -14.88
C LEU A 782 -8.27 25.95 -14.22
N ILE A 783 -8.69 24.74 -14.59
CA ILE A 783 -9.81 24.06 -13.93
C ILE A 783 -9.43 23.65 -12.51
N GLN A 784 -8.23 23.10 -12.28
CA GLN A 784 -7.76 22.83 -10.92
C GLN A 784 -7.80 24.10 -10.06
N ARG A 785 -7.41 25.23 -10.64
CA ARG A 785 -7.51 26.53 -9.98
C ARG A 785 -8.97 26.88 -9.64
N MET A 786 -9.89 26.71 -10.59
CA MET A 786 -11.33 26.92 -10.36
C MET A 786 -11.88 26.03 -9.23
N LEU A 787 -11.50 24.74 -9.23
CA LEU A 787 -11.89 23.78 -8.20
C LEU A 787 -11.32 24.18 -6.84
N THR A 788 -10.02 24.50 -6.76
CA THR A 788 -9.37 24.95 -5.51
C THR A 788 -10.04 26.19 -4.95
N GLU A 789 -10.30 27.21 -5.78
CA GLU A 789 -11.01 28.43 -5.35
C GLU A 789 -12.44 28.12 -4.88
N GLY A 790 -13.16 27.29 -5.63
CA GLY A 790 -14.53 26.89 -5.30
C GLY A 790 -14.64 26.05 -4.03
N TYR A 791 -13.77 25.06 -3.85
CA TYR A 791 -13.77 24.17 -2.68
C TYR A 791 -13.34 24.90 -1.41
N ARG A 792 -12.38 25.84 -1.51
CA ARG A 792 -12.09 26.77 -0.41
C ARG A 792 -13.29 27.68 -0.13
N TRP A 793 -14.00 28.15 -1.15
CA TRP A 793 -15.21 28.95 -0.96
C TRP A 793 -16.33 28.15 -0.26
N ALA A 794 -16.49 26.88 -0.62
CA ALA A 794 -17.46 25.96 -0.02
C ALA A 794 -16.99 25.35 1.31
N GLU A 795 -15.75 25.65 1.73
CA GLU A 795 -15.13 25.15 2.96
C GLU A 795 -15.11 23.62 3.05
N TYR A 796 -14.61 22.96 2.00
CA TYR A 796 -14.33 21.53 2.02
C TYR A 796 -13.16 21.24 2.97
N GLY A 797 -13.25 20.15 3.73
CA GLY A 797 -12.27 19.81 4.76
C GLY A 797 -10.91 19.44 4.18
N ALA A 798 -10.89 18.61 3.12
CA ALA A 798 -9.68 18.36 2.34
C ALA A 798 -10.00 17.86 0.92
N TYR A 799 -9.05 17.98 0.00
CA TYR A 799 -9.13 17.39 -1.33
C TYR A 799 -7.74 17.06 -1.92
N HIS A 800 -7.62 15.93 -2.61
CA HIS A 800 -6.41 15.51 -3.33
C HIS A 800 -6.71 15.42 -4.83
N PHE A 801 -6.07 16.25 -5.65
CA PHE A 801 -6.19 16.14 -7.10
C PHE A 801 -5.26 15.05 -7.69
N TRP A 802 -5.69 14.42 -8.78
CA TRP A 802 -4.93 13.37 -9.48
C TRP A 802 -4.37 13.87 -10.82
N LEU A 803 -3.62 14.97 -10.80
CA LEU A 803 -3.08 15.60 -12.03
C LEU A 803 -1.58 15.48 -12.19
N GLY A 804 -0.83 15.54 -11.09
CA GLY A 804 0.63 15.65 -11.14
C GLY A 804 1.11 17.05 -11.49
N GLY A 805 2.43 17.20 -11.63
CA GLY A 805 3.00 18.45 -12.13
C GLY A 805 2.67 18.63 -13.61
N SER A 806 1.56 19.29 -13.92
CA SER A 806 1.18 19.61 -15.31
C SER A 806 2.00 20.78 -15.89
N ASP A 807 2.89 21.38 -15.07
CA ASP A 807 3.69 22.58 -15.35
C ASP A 807 2.87 23.83 -15.72
N SER A 808 1.55 23.82 -15.50
CA SER A 808 0.71 24.98 -15.74
C SER A 808 0.95 26.06 -14.66
N PRO A 809 1.18 27.33 -15.06
CA PRO A 809 1.36 28.44 -14.10
C PRO A 809 0.18 28.69 -13.16
N GLU A 810 -1.03 28.26 -13.56
CA GLU A 810 -2.26 28.52 -12.82
C GLU A 810 -2.58 27.42 -11.79
N GLN A 811 -2.01 26.23 -11.96
CA GLN A 811 -2.38 24.99 -11.27
C GLN A 811 -2.42 25.12 -9.74
N HIS A 812 -1.35 25.67 -9.16
CA HIS A 812 -1.18 25.76 -7.70
C HIS A 812 -1.28 27.19 -7.17
N LYS A 813 -1.71 28.14 -8.00
CA LYS A 813 -1.75 29.57 -7.63
C LYS A 813 -2.63 29.83 -6.42
N SER A 814 -3.72 29.07 -6.31
CA SER A 814 -4.70 29.16 -5.23
C SER A 814 -4.34 28.31 -4.00
N ASN A 815 -3.17 27.67 -3.97
CA ASN A 815 -2.67 26.90 -2.82
C ASN A 815 -1.99 27.79 -1.76
N ALA A 816 -1.86 29.09 -2.00
CA ALA A 816 -1.33 30.02 -1.00
C ALA A 816 -2.20 30.01 0.28
N PRO A 817 -1.60 29.84 1.48
CA PRO A 817 -2.36 29.82 2.73
C PRO A 817 -3.13 31.11 2.99
N ILE A 818 -2.52 32.26 2.69
CA ILE A 818 -3.23 33.54 2.67
C ILE A 818 -3.48 33.89 1.22
N ALA A 819 -4.74 33.99 0.82
CA ALA A 819 -5.12 34.23 -0.57
C ALA A 819 -6.39 35.08 -0.67
N ALA A 820 -6.57 35.71 -1.83
CA ALA A 820 -7.82 36.34 -2.18
C ALA A 820 -8.19 36.04 -3.63
N PHE A 821 -9.44 35.69 -3.86
CA PHE A 821 -9.96 35.45 -5.20
C PHE A 821 -11.42 35.86 -5.31
N ALA A 822 -11.82 36.14 -6.55
CA ALA A 822 -13.17 36.51 -6.90
C ALA A 822 -13.94 35.29 -7.38
N LYS A 823 -15.16 35.12 -6.87
CA LYS A 823 -16.06 34.04 -7.29
C LYS A 823 -16.39 34.14 -8.78
N GLU A 824 -16.50 35.34 -9.33
CA GLU A 824 -16.85 35.56 -10.73
C GLU A 824 -15.61 35.51 -11.66
N TRP A 825 -15.73 34.78 -12.77
CA TRP A 825 -14.64 34.50 -13.73
C TRP A 825 -14.82 35.18 -15.09
N ASP A 826 -15.93 35.89 -15.29
CA ASP A 826 -16.11 36.76 -16.44
C ASP A 826 -14.96 37.79 -16.52
N ALA A 827 -14.50 38.04 -17.75
CA ALA A 827 -13.30 38.85 -18.01
C ALA A 827 -13.52 39.96 -19.04
N THR A 828 -14.72 40.09 -19.61
CA THR A 828 -15.00 41.07 -20.67
C THR A 828 -16.11 42.02 -20.25
N PHE A 829 -15.83 43.33 -20.28
CA PHE A 829 -16.73 44.36 -19.74
C PHE A 829 -16.99 45.49 -20.72
N PRO A 830 -18.21 46.05 -20.75
CA PRO A 830 -18.46 47.29 -21.44
C PRO A 830 -17.76 48.46 -20.73
N GLY A 831 -17.18 49.38 -21.52
CA GLY A 831 -16.52 50.59 -21.03
C GLY A 831 -17.49 51.47 -20.25
N GLY A 832 -17.04 51.99 -19.10
CA GLY A 832 -17.86 52.79 -18.19
C GLY A 832 -18.73 51.98 -17.22
N ALA A 833 -18.70 50.64 -17.28
CA ALA A 833 -19.44 49.80 -16.34
C ALA A 833 -18.89 49.87 -14.91
N LYS A 834 -19.76 49.55 -13.95
CA LYS A 834 -19.39 49.27 -12.56
C LYS A 834 -19.54 47.77 -12.33
N VAL A 835 -18.41 47.06 -12.28
CA VAL A 835 -18.38 45.61 -12.23
C VAL A 835 -18.25 45.17 -10.78
N LYS A 836 -19.23 44.41 -10.28
CA LYS A 836 -19.20 43.85 -8.92
C LYS A 836 -18.44 42.53 -8.91
N ARG A 837 -17.64 42.31 -7.85
CA ARG A 837 -16.87 41.10 -7.61
C ARG A 837 -17.06 40.65 -6.17
N SER A 838 -17.46 39.41 -5.97
CA SER A 838 -17.56 38.77 -4.66
C SER A 838 -16.18 38.22 -4.31
N ILE A 839 -15.47 38.92 -3.44
CA ILE A 839 -14.13 38.52 -3.00
C ILE A 839 -14.23 37.64 -1.77
N GLY A 840 -13.51 36.52 -1.77
CA GLY A 840 -13.16 35.78 -0.57
C GLY A 840 -11.72 36.10 -0.19
N LEU A 841 -11.50 36.46 1.07
CA LEU A 841 -10.18 36.68 1.67
C LEU A 841 -9.96 35.60 2.72
N PHE A 842 -9.01 34.71 2.47
CA PHE A 842 -8.81 33.46 3.20
C PHE A 842 -7.54 33.54 4.06
N ASN A 843 -7.64 33.07 5.30
CA ASN A 843 -6.50 32.95 6.21
C ASN A 843 -6.32 31.50 6.65
N ASP A 844 -5.71 30.67 5.82
CA ASP A 844 -5.35 29.30 6.17
C ASP A 844 -4.02 29.18 6.92
N SER A 845 -3.48 30.28 7.48
CA SER A 845 -2.31 30.22 8.39
C SER A 845 -2.70 29.70 9.78
N PHE A 846 -1.71 29.38 10.62
CA PHE A 846 -1.95 28.63 11.87
C PHE A 846 -2.01 29.45 13.15
N ARG A 847 -1.30 30.59 13.22
CA ARG A 847 -0.88 31.12 14.53
C ARG A 847 -1.59 32.39 14.98
N GLU A 848 -2.01 33.26 14.07
CA GLU A 848 -2.42 34.61 14.43
C GLU A 848 -3.62 35.13 13.65
N THR A 849 -4.61 35.60 14.40
CA THR A 849 -5.64 36.50 13.90
C THR A 849 -4.99 37.84 13.60
N ARG A 850 -5.01 38.23 12.32
CA ARG A 850 -4.29 39.42 11.87
C ARG A 850 -5.08 40.20 10.81
N PRO A 851 -4.82 41.51 10.65
CA PRO A 851 -5.37 42.28 9.55
C PRO A 851 -4.77 41.79 8.24
N LEU A 852 -5.63 41.41 7.30
CA LEU A 852 -5.29 41.11 5.92
C LEU A 852 -5.74 42.28 5.05
N THR A 853 -4.79 42.92 4.37
CA THR A 853 -5.06 44.05 3.48
C THR A 853 -5.09 43.57 2.04
N LEU A 854 -6.29 43.44 1.49
CA LEU A 854 -6.50 43.26 0.06
C LEU A 854 -6.27 44.58 -0.66
N ASN A 855 -5.37 44.59 -1.64
CA ASN A 855 -5.24 45.65 -2.62
C ASN A 855 -5.63 45.11 -3.99
N TRP A 856 -6.45 45.85 -4.72
CA TRP A 856 -6.78 45.54 -6.10
C TRP A 856 -6.50 46.73 -7.01
N SER A 857 -6.13 46.45 -8.25
CA SER A 857 -5.98 47.47 -9.29
C SER A 857 -6.32 46.94 -10.67
N LEU A 858 -6.92 47.80 -11.50
CA LEU A 858 -7.10 47.56 -12.93
C LEU A 858 -6.03 48.36 -13.67
N THR A 859 -5.22 47.71 -14.48
CA THR A 859 -4.10 48.33 -15.20
C THR A 859 -4.17 48.08 -16.69
N SER A 860 -3.69 49.01 -17.52
CA SER A 860 -3.37 48.76 -18.93
C SER A 860 -1.91 49.16 -19.18
N GLY A 861 -1.07 48.17 -19.52
CA GLY A 861 0.39 48.34 -19.45
C GLY A 861 0.82 48.78 -18.05
N ALA A 862 1.64 49.83 -17.98
CA ALA A 862 2.10 50.43 -16.71
C ALA A 862 1.06 51.36 -16.04
N LYS A 863 -0.05 51.70 -16.72
CA LYS A 863 -1.02 52.68 -16.24
C LYS A 863 -2.07 52.03 -15.35
N THR A 864 -2.21 52.51 -14.11
CA THR A 864 -3.36 52.17 -13.25
C THR A 864 -4.59 52.99 -13.64
N LEU A 865 -5.70 52.30 -13.91
CA LEU A 865 -6.98 52.86 -14.35
C LEU A 865 -7.96 52.99 -13.18
N SER A 866 -7.95 52.01 -12.28
CA SER A 866 -8.73 52.00 -11.05
C SER A 866 -8.00 51.19 -9.99
N LYS A 867 -8.22 51.48 -8.71
CA LYS A 867 -7.65 50.72 -7.59
C LYS A 867 -8.51 50.85 -6.35
N GLY A 868 -8.32 49.94 -5.41
CA GLY A 868 -8.92 50.03 -4.09
C GLY A 868 -8.23 49.12 -3.08
N THR A 869 -8.54 49.35 -1.82
CA THR A 869 -7.97 48.64 -0.69
C THR A 869 -9.07 48.30 0.30
N VAL A 870 -9.05 47.07 0.82
CA VAL A 870 -9.94 46.61 1.88
C VAL A 870 -9.11 45.86 2.90
N THR A 871 -9.22 46.23 4.17
CA THR A 871 -8.61 45.48 5.27
C THR A 871 -9.68 44.75 6.07
N LYS A 872 -9.47 43.46 6.34
CA LYS A 872 -10.31 42.66 7.22
C LYS A 872 -9.44 41.92 8.22
N THR A 873 -9.89 41.84 9.47
CA THR A 873 -9.30 40.92 10.44
C THR A 873 -9.92 39.55 10.22
N VAL A 874 -9.10 38.56 9.88
CA VAL A 874 -9.55 37.19 9.60
C VAL A 874 -8.79 36.23 10.50
N ALA A 875 -9.50 35.41 11.26
CA ALA A 875 -8.89 34.43 12.15
C ALA A 875 -8.24 33.27 11.35
N PRO A 876 -7.24 32.57 11.92
CA PRO A 876 -6.70 31.32 11.37
C PRO A 876 -7.81 30.32 11.01
N GLY A 877 -7.70 29.71 9.84
CA GLY A 877 -8.68 28.79 9.27
C GLY A 877 -9.96 29.44 8.75
N GLU A 878 -10.17 30.75 8.95
CA GLU A 878 -11.42 31.43 8.55
C GLU A 878 -11.27 32.23 7.25
N SER A 879 -12.42 32.68 6.73
CA SER A 879 -12.49 33.54 5.54
C SER A 879 -13.45 34.71 5.72
N ALA A 880 -13.19 35.82 5.02
CA ALA A 880 -14.10 36.95 4.92
C ALA A 880 -14.58 37.12 3.46
N LYS A 881 -15.89 37.04 3.25
CA LYS A 881 -16.53 37.18 1.93
C LYS A 881 -17.23 38.54 1.83
N PHE A 882 -16.91 39.34 0.82
CA PHE A 882 -17.46 40.69 0.65
C PHE A 882 -17.40 41.19 -0.80
N PRO A 883 -18.30 42.10 -1.20
CA PRO A 883 -18.28 42.66 -2.55
C PRO A 883 -17.23 43.77 -2.70
N VAL A 884 -16.62 43.85 -3.89
CA VAL A 884 -15.82 44.97 -4.39
C VAL A 884 -16.44 45.45 -5.70
N THR A 885 -16.47 46.76 -5.91
CA THR A 885 -16.88 47.34 -7.20
C THR A 885 -15.67 47.88 -7.94
N VAL A 886 -15.40 47.34 -9.12
CA VAL A 886 -14.35 47.81 -10.02
C VAL A 886 -14.95 48.75 -11.04
N ALA A 887 -14.45 49.98 -11.09
CA ALA A 887 -14.85 50.94 -12.11
C ALA A 887 -14.09 50.67 -13.41
N ILE A 888 -14.83 50.36 -14.48
CA ILE A 888 -14.27 50.09 -15.80
C ILE A 888 -14.12 51.42 -16.55
N PRO A 889 -12.93 51.72 -17.12
CA PRO A 889 -12.72 52.96 -17.86
C PRO A 889 -13.65 53.02 -19.08
N VAL A 890 -14.07 54.22 -19.44
CA VAL A 890 -14.69 54.44 -20.75
C VAL A 890 -13.59 54.33 -21.80
N VAL A 891 -13.80 53.49 -22.81
CA VAL A 891 -12.88 53.35 -23.94
C VAL A 891 -13.57 53.83 -25.21
N PRO A 892 -12.81 54.36 -26.20
CA PRO A 892 -13.39 54.91 -27.42
C PRO A 892 -14.33 53.91 -28.09
N ALA A 893 -15.41 54.43 -28.66
CA ALA A 893 -16.39 53.61 -29.31
C ALA A 893 -15.73 52.86 -30.51
N GLY A 894 -16.06 51.58 -30.69
CA GLY A 894 -15.48 50.71 -31.73
C GLY A 894 -14.03 50.33 -31.46
N SER A 895 -13.58 50.40 -30.20
CA SER A 895 -12.25 49.96 -29.77
C SER A 895 -12.34 48.94 -28.63
N ARG A 896 -11.22 48.26 -28.38
CA ARG A 896 -11.02 47.31 -27.29
C ARG A 896 -9.75 47.71 -26.54
N MET A 897 -9.77 47.61 -25.22
CA MET A 897 -8.60 47.85 -24.36
C MET A 897 -8.33 46.62 -23.53
N GLU A 898 -7.13 46.05 -23.69
CA GLU A 898 -6.65 45.00 -22.80
C GLU A 898 -6.18 45.60 -21.49
N THR A 899 -6.64 44.97 -20.41
CA THR A 899 -6.37 45.35 -19.04
C THR A 899 -6.00 44.12 -18.22
N ALA A 900 -5.41 44.35 -17.06
CA ALA A 900 -5.15 43.32 -16.08
C ALA A 900 -5.76 43.76 -14.76
N TRP A 901 -6.58 42.89 -14.17
CA TRP A 901 -7.06 43.07 -12.82
C TRP A 901 -6.13 42.32 -11.87
N ASN A 902 -5.39 43.09 -11.08
CA ASN A 902 -4.41 42.60 -10.14
C ASN A 902 -5.02 42.59 -8.74
N LEU A 903 -4.88 41.48 -8.04
CA LEU A 903 -5.19 41.32 -6.63
C LEU A 903 -3.88 41.08 -5.88
N SER A 904 -3.77 41.62 -4.67
CA SER A 904 -2.67 41.29 -3.76
C SER A 904 -3.16 41.34 -2.33
N VAL A 905 -2.63 40.46 -1.49
CA VAL A 905 -2.88 40.48 -0.05
C VAL A 905 -1.58 40.82 0.65
N ALA A 906 -1.63 41.84 1.49
CA ALA A 906 -0.52 42.24 2.34
C ALA A 906 -0.81 41.91 3.81
N VAL A 907 0.24 41.45 4.50
CA VAL A 907 0.28 41.21 5.95
C VAL A 907 1.40 42.04 6.51
N ALA A 908 1.11 42.90 7.49
CA ALA A 908 2.09 43.83 8.07
C ALA A 908 2.90 44.60 7.00
N GLY A 909 2.21 45.04 5.93
CA GLY A 909 2.82 45.80 4.82
C GLY A 909 3.59 44.96 3.78
N LYS A 910 3.76 43.65 3.99
CA LYS A 910 4.41 42.75 3.03
C LYS A 910 3.38 41.99 2.21
N THR A 911 3.49 42.03 0.88
CA THR A 911 2.66 41.22 -0.02
C THR A 911 3.00 39.73 0.16
N VAL A 912 2.01 38.92 0.54
CA VAL A 912 2.14 37.46 0.72
C VAL A 912 1.42 36.67 -0.35
N TYR A 913 0.55 37.33 -1.12
CA TYR A 913 -0.17 36.74 -2.24
C TYR A 913 -0.40 37.78 -3.32
N SER A 914 -0.36 37.33 -4.58
CA SER A 914 -0.70 38.14 -5.74
C SER A 914 -1.37 37.28 -6.79
N ASP A 915 -2.38 37.85 -7.44
CA ASP A 915 -3.03 37.28 -8.60
C ASP A 915 -3.26 38.35 -9.66
N LYS A 916 -3.36 37.90 -10.90
CA LYS A 916 -3.58 38.73 -12.08
C LYS A 916 -4.52 37.98 -13.00
N LYS A 917 -5.66 38.59 -13.31
CA LYS A 917 -6.61 38.11 -14.32
C LYS A 917 -6.64 39.10 -15.48
N SER A 918 -6.47 38.61 -16.71
CA SER A 918 -6.55 39.43 -17.93
C SER A 918 -8.00 39.78 -18.22
N TRP A 919 -8.30 41.06 -18.40
CA TRP A 919 -9.64 41.58 -18.68
C TRP A 919 -9.66 42.38 -19.98
N SER A 920 -10.73 42.27 -20.75
CA SER A 920 -10.95 43.07 -21.95
C SER A 920 -12.06 44.08 -21.74
N VAL A 921 -11.78 45.35 -22.01
CA VAL A 921 -12.77 46.42 -21.95
C VAL A 921 -13.22 46.76 -23.36
N LEU A 922 -14.51 46.61 -23.62
CA LEU A 922 -15.13 46.87 -24.92
C LEU A 922 -15.71 48.28 -24.95
N GLY A 923 -15.31 49.08 -25.93
CA GLY A 923 -15.96 50.36 -26.20
C GLY A 923 -17.40 50.15 -26.61
N LYS A 924 -18.19 51.22 -26.54
CA LYS A 924 -19.50 51.20 -27.19
C LYS A 924 -19.31 50.72 -28.63
N PRO A 925 -20.12 49.76 -29.12
CA PRO A 925 -20.07 49.40 -30.52
C PRO A 925 -20.20 50.64 -31.38
N VAL A 926 -19.40 50.75 -32.43
CA VAL A 926 -19.58 51.77 -33.47
C VAL A 926 -19.87 51.01 -34.74
N ALA A 927 -20.81 51.52 -35.53
CA ALA A 927 -20.98 51.15 -36.93
C ALA A 927 -19.72 51.56 -37.73
N LYS A 928 -18.56 50.96 -37.47
CA LYS A 928 -17.38 51.13 -38.31
C LYS A 928 -17.55 50.25 -39.54
N ARG A 929 -18.14 50.89 -40.56
CA ARG A 929 -18.01 50.62 -42.00
C ARG A 929 -18.89 49.51 -42.59
N ALA A 930 -20.17 49.81 -42.81
CA ALA A 930 -20.90 49.25 -43.96
C ALA A 930 -20.13 49.44 -45.29
N GLY A 931 -19.30 50.49 -45.39
CA GLY A 931 -18.47 50.79 -46.56
C GLY A 931 -17.16 50.01 -46.73
N GLN A 932 -16.67 49.21 -45.75
CA GLN A 932 -15.45 48.39 -45.94
C GLN A 932 -15.71 46.91 -46.08
N VAL A 933 -16.81 46.40 -45.54
CA VAL A 933 -17.31 45.08 -45.96
C VAL A 933 -17.62 45.12 -47.46
N ALA A 934 -18.09 46.26 -47.98
CA ALA A 934 -18.29 46.49 -49.42
C ALA A 934 -16.99 46.69 -50.23
N ALA A 935 -15.85 47.01 -49.62
CA ALA A 935 -14.60 47.31 -50.34
C ALA A 935 -13.75 46.06 -50.62
N ASN A 936 -13.92 44.99 -49.83
CA ASN A 936 -13.23 43.71 -50.00
C ASN A 936 -14.19 42.54 -50.33
N ALA A 937 -15.49 42.80 -50.42
CA ALA A 937 -16.42 41.84 -51.02
C ALA A 937 -16.26 41.90 -52.55
N PRO A 938 -16.18 40.77 -53.26
CA PRO A 938 -16.34 40.79 -54.72
C PRO A 938 -17.66 41.50 -55.04
N ALA A 939 -17.68 42.33 -56.09
CA ALA A 939 -18.81 43.18 -56.49
C ALA A 939 -20.14 42.42 -56.76
N THR A 940 -20.16 41.09 -56.57
CA THR A 940 -21.28 40.18 -56.74
C THR A 940 -21.83 39.59 -55.42
N ALA A 941 -21.28 39.93 -54.25
CA ALA A 941 -21.74 39.36 -52.97
C ALA A 941 -22.09 40.46 -51.96
N SER A 942 -23.38 40.78 -51.82
CA SER A 942 -23.88 41.36 -50.57
C SER A 942 -23.82 40.25 -49.51
N PRO A 943 -22.97 40.34 -48.47
CA PRO A 943 -22.97 39.33 -47.41
C PRO A 943 -24.34 39.35 -46.74
N SER A 944 -25.08 38.25 -46.86
CA SER A 944 -26.35 38.11 -46.16
C SER A 944 -26.06 37.71 -44.72
N VAL A 945 -26.43 38.56 -43.77
CA VAL A 945 -26.40 38.21 -42.35
C VAL A 945 -27.74 37.54 -42.03
N LEU A 946 -27.71 36.26 -41.68
CA LEU A 946 -28.85 35.53 -41.18
C LEU A 946 -28.87 35.67 -39.65
N LEU A 947 -30.04 35.82 -39.04
CA LEU A 947 -30.19 35.94 -37.58
C LEU A 947 -31.16 34.90 -37.05
N TYR A 948 -30.65 33.92 -36.30
CA TYR A 948 -31.46 33.03 -35.50
C TYR A 948 -31.47 33.51 -34.04
N ASP A 949 -32.46 34.32 -33.66
CA ASP A 949 -32.59 34.90 -32.31
C ASP A 949 -34.05 34.81 -31.82
N PRO A 950 -34.53 33.61 -31.44
CA PRO A 950 -35.91 33.39 -31.02
C PRO A 950 -36.30 34.20 -29.77
N LYS A 951 -35.32 34.64 -28.97
CA LYS A 951 -35.52 35.51 -27.80
C LYS A 951 -35.56 37.01 -28.16
N GLY A 952 -35.20 37.37 -29.39
CA GLY A 952 -35.25 38.73 -29.92
C GLY A 952 -34.35 39.75 -29.21
N SER A 953 -33.38 39.28 -28.41
CA SER A 953 -32.51 40.15 -27.60
C SER A 953 -31.47 40.88 -28.45
N LEU A 954 -30.95 40.20 -29.48
CA LEU A 954 -29.98 40.68 -30.43
C LEU A 954 -30.66 41.36 -31.62
N ALA A 955 -31.81 40.86 -32.06
CA ALA A 955 -32.64 41.47 -33.10
C ALA A 955 -32.98 42.93 -32.79
N LYS A 956 -33.21 43.26 -31.51
CA LYS A 956 -33.46 44.63 -31.04
C LYS A 956 -32.23 45.54 -31.08
N GLN A 957 -31.03 44.97 -31.03
CA GLN A 957 -29.76 45.72 -30.93
C GLN A 957 -29.09 45.92 -32.29
N LEU A 958 -29.32 45.03 -33.26
CA LEU A 958 -28.70 45.11 -34.59
C LEU A 958 -28.99 46.41 -35.35
N PRO A 959 -30.21 46.99 -35.32
CA PRO A 959 -30.47 48.29 -35.93
C PRO A 959 -29.61 49.41 -35.32
N ASP A 960 -29.40 49.39 -34.00
CA ASP A 960 -28.54 50.35 -33.28
C ASP A 960 -27.06 50.21 -33.69
N LEU A 961 -26.68 49.07 -34.26
CA LEU A 961 -25.35 48.78 -34.81
C LEU A 961 -25.24 49.09 -36.31
N GLY A 962 -26.31 49.56 -36.95
CA GLY A 962 -26.37 49.78 -38.41
C GLY A 962 -26.32 48.48 -39.22
N MET A 963 -26.70 47.36 -38.62
CA MET A 963 -26.73 46.05 -39.25
C MET A 963 -28.17 45.62 -39.53
N THR A 964 -28.42 45.16 -40.76
CA THR A 964 -29.68 44.52 -41.13
C THR A 964 -29.42 43.03 -41.29
N ALA A 965 -30.11 42.20 -40.51
CA ALA A 965 -30.04 40.75 -40.62
C ALA A 965 -31.40 40.18 -41.03
N LYS A 966 -31.38 39.15 -41.88
CA LYS A 966 -32.58 38.41 -42.27
C LYS A 966 -32.91 37.41 -41.16
N PRO A 967 -34.09 37.49 -40.53
CA PRO A 967 -34.45 36.55 -39.48
C PRO A 967 -34.55 35.13 -40.04
N VAL A 968 -34.03 34.18 -39.28
CA VAL A 968 -34.17 32.74 -39.46
C VAL A 968 -35.05 32.27 -38.31
N LEU A 969 -36.21 31.70 -38.63
CA LEU A 969 -37.20 31.27 -37.62
C LEU A 969 -36.85 29.89 -37.02
N SER A 970 -36.03 29.10 -37.72
CA SER A 970 -35.54 27.78 -37.31
C SER A 970 -34.23 27.49 -38.04
N LEU A 971 -33.28 26.82 -37.40
CA LEU A 971 -32.03 26.40 -38.06
C LEU A 971 -32.28 25.43 -39.23
N ALA A 972 -33.38 24.66 -39.21
CA ALA A 972 -33.79 23.83 -40.33
C ALA A 972 -34.24 24.66 -41.56
N ALA A 973 -34.54 25.95 -41.37
CA ALA A 973 -34.89 26.87 -42.45
C ALA A 973 -33.66 27.57 -43.06
N LEU A 974 -32.44 27.17 -42.65
CA LEU A 974 -31.22 27.61 -43.32
C LEU A 974 -31.19 27.05 -44.75
N PRO A 975 -30.75 27.83 -45.73
CA PRO A 975 -30.66 27.35 -47.10
C PRO A 975 -29.62 26.23 -47.20
N ALA A 976 -29.93 25.18 -47.97
CA ALA A 976 -29.03 24.04 -48.19
C ALA A 976 -27.68 24.46 -48.82
N THR A 977 -27.66 25.59 -49.53
CA THR A 977 -26.47 26.26 -50.03
C THR A 977 -26.59 27.76 -49.76
N ALA A 978 -25.57 28.35 -49.15
CA ALA A 978 -25.52 29.78 -48.89
C ALA A 978 -24.49 30.46 -49.80
N PRO A 979 -24.74 31.68 -50.31
CA PRO A 979 -23.72 32.45 -51.01
C PRO A 979 -22.46 32.60 -50.16
N THR A 980 -21.28 32.49 -50.80
CA THR A 980 -19.98 32.71 -50.17
C THR A 980 -19.98 34.05 -49.41
N GLY A 981 -19.66 34.01 -48.11
CA GLY A 981 -19.68 35.19 -47.24
C GLY A 981 -21.00 35.41 -46.47
N THR A 982 -21.95 34.47 -46.52
CA THR A 982 -23.12 34.47 -45.62
C THR A 982 -22.69 34.16 -44.19
N VAL A 983 -23.14 34.98 -43.24
CA VAL A 983 -22.85 34.80 -41.80
C VAL A 983 -24.16 34.53 -41.07
N LEU A 984 -24.25 33.40 -40.37
CA LEU A 984 -25.32 33.13 -39.42
C LEU A 984 -24.92 33.67 -38.05
N VAL A 985 -25.69 34.62 -37.56
CA VAL A 985 -25.59 35.15 -36.20
C VAL A 985 -26.65 34.45 -35.35
N ILE A 986 -26.21 33.84 -34.27
CA ILE A 986 -27.06 33.10 -33.34
C ILE A 986 -27.23 33.95 -32.09
N GLY A 987 -28.48 34.22 -31.71
CA GLY A 987 -28.85 35.00 -30.55
C GLY A 987 -28.37 34.35 -29.25
N ARG A 988 -28.27 35.14 -28.19
CA ARG A 988 -27.88 34.64 -26.87
C ARG A 988 -28.84 33.54 -26.43
N ASP A 989 -28.29 32.39 -26.05
CA ASP A 989 -29.03 31.21 -25.59
C ASP A 989 -30.13 30.78 -26.59
N ALA A 990 -29.90 30.99 -27.90
CA ALA A 990 -30.84 30.68 -28.96
C ALA A 990 -30.86 29.18 -29.33
N LEU A 991 -29.73 28.48 -29.17
CA LEU A 991 -29.64 27.04 -29.43
C LEU A 991 -30.14 26.26 -28.21
N SER A 992 -30.99 25.27 -28.44
CA SER A 992 -31.21 24.20 -27.46
C SER A 992 -29.94 23.35 -27.30
N PRO A 993 -29.79 22.61 -26.18
CA PRO A 993 -28.69 21.65 -26.01
C PRO A 993 -28.53 20.70 -27.21
N THR A 994 -29.64 20.20 -27.75
CA THR A 994 -29.71 19.35 -28.95
C THR A 994 -29.23 20.03 -30.24
N GLU A 995 -29.43 21.35 -30.39
CA GLU A 995 -28.97 22.12 -31.56
C GLU A 995 -27.51 22.59 -31.43
N SER A 996 -26.96 22.55 -30.21
CA SER A 996 -25.58 22.97 -29.90
C SER A 996 -24.54 21.85 -30.04
N THR A 997 -24.98 20.61 -30.24
CA THR A 997 -24.11 19.46 -30.48
C THR A 997 -23.92 19.22 -31.97
N SER A 998 -22.67 19.12 -32.43
CA SER A 998 -22.34 18.49 -33.71
C SER A 998 -22.80 17.03 -33.64
N SER A 999 -23.91 16.70 -34.29
CA SER A 999 -24.25 15.30 -34.58
C SER A 999 -23.25 14.67 -35.54
#